data_AF-A0A3M7BH99-F1
#
_entry.id   AF-A0A3M7BH99-F1
#
_cell.length_a   1.000
_cell.length_b   1.000
_cell.length_c   1.000
_cell.angle_alpha   90.00
_cell.angle_beta   90.00
_cell.angle_gamma   90.00
#
_symmetry.space_group_name_H-M   'P 1'
#
loop_
_entity.id
_entity.type
_entity.pdbx_description
1 polymer ?
#
loop_
_entity_poly.entity_id
_entity_poly.type
_entity_poly.pdbx_seq_one_letter_code
_entity_poly.pdbx_strand_id
1 'polypeptide(L)'
;MKELISSLLDDATIPTVVNPLAMPSTSPGAPSPFAQILPGAPTQSLQAISTLTYRYRRYILYISGRRLNILSSPTKLIHVLDFKDELVAVTGQSQTGKVAVASKSHVYILEPVTEGWNRIWWEKALLLRREDAEDEIASLSWGGEGEIILGGSKALSLYSTIPRSRRGSPVVTPIDGEEVEERRALWSKRVAAPVRSVAFSPTAGSIATCTGRDRLVKIWRRLSFEDGLFDYTYLAHGGIVTHIEWRPQDEHAEERRGSGIGGRHEEDPEVLYTIATDGMLRMWRTGGMHDLDILVLHTTVDLVAAIPQSPSLSSKGKSQGHLPPRYCFPLPADKFGAAVTAAIARQKKDQISHSLEHLKEILSKSPDVIIALDGQGRMSAWGLQSIGHKRRIDTPEARDAFHVAHQEGLDLRFGKDVNVRFEAWLEDDTISVLAHRFDGHVEFWQGDIETFLSPSAAGPDRLKKVADWTGHSSNIEALQPVEDGKALISRARSGDFAEWELGADGLLYLSDEQVDFPSARVSFPDLDVEKQFKDSAIRAVNGQVAAFVSTDGKQLLIVAAKEGYIEHRESFKKPIKHLCLLSPARSQTFLAVGFDENVEILVQGRYEHGSNSGIWSSVKKISVSGLGLAICALGWLKDGALAVATSNGLLLSGNHTQTDHLHGELQQKLDQDPQHVGTVPLIHLAEKLNQPLPAWHPGTLTYLVHSGNPSAAINVFCKLLDYLKFWSEDDRLPPLLNLNPSELLEGECHLENDTVQDLVEQLESKHLPAISEKEQKHLICILHALAYISEHMRGLDTHALRYLFHWKLQLLQMDDSEKGQPNGTQSAPQMQWREITFAYHSTTQQPLLDILVLHYDNKITWDTARSLGITAWLADKEALEQVFESLAQAAYRQTSPPDPINASLYFLALHKKPTLLSLWRIATWHREQRATMNFLKRDFSQPEARTAAKKNAYALMGKRRFEYAAAFFLLAEDPTSASNILAGQCEDVMLAIAVGRLYSGDASPALRKLLQERLMPDAESDGNRWLLSWGHSLLRERQEAAQALVLPHNGVRSWEGDDPTTLMLYRELRKSSSQDEYQAVLRAARVLRRMGLWLPALDLVSNWQFLPADVQEQDLPKMNGIADQKDISSEAPKANEPPSLLDGYDTPPEDNDKAAREAKAAELLKKLKEKKDGPPKEQEAKKPPPTQFKEPDANSLLDSFGF
;
A
#
# COMPACT_ATOMS: atom_id res chain seq x y z
N MET A 1 11.78 61.10 -8.83
CA MET A 1 11.86 59.80 -8.12
C MET A 1 12.22 59.97 -6.62
N LYS A 2 11.85 61.09 -5.98
CA LYS A 2 11.96 61.28 -4.51
C LYS A 2 10.69 61.87 -3.88
N GLU A 3 9.61 61.99 -4.67
CA GLU A 3 8.31 62.57 -4.30
C GLU A 3 7.15 61.55 -4.44
N LEU A 4 7.47 60.27 -4.67
CA LEU A 4 6.48 59.20 -4.87
C LEU A 4 6.46 58.20 -3.69
N ILE A 5 6.95 58.63 -2.54
CA ILE A 5 7.07 57.83 -1.30
C ILE A 5 6.37 58.51 -0.10
N SER A 6 5.99 59.79 -0.19
CA SER A 6 5.42 60.55 0.94
C SER A 6 3.88 60.56 1.02
N SER A 7 3.19 59.55 0.48
CA SER A 7 1.71 59.52 0.43
C SER A 7 1.09 58.20 0.90
N LEU A 8 1.82 57.39 1.66
CA LEU A 8 1.35 56.08 2.19
C LEU A 8 1.76 55.83 3.66
N LEU A 9 2.01 56.90 4.42
CA LEU A 9 2.32 56.83 5.86
C LEU A 9 1.66 58.00 6.60
N ASP A 10 0.34 57.90 6.82
CA ASP A 10 -0.41 58.69 7.80
C ASP A 10 -1.76 57.98 8.08
N ASP A 11 -1.72 56.92 8.91
CA ASP A 11 -2.77 56.57 9.89
C ASP A 11 -2.44 55.26 10.62
N ALA A 12 -1.90 55.37 11.84
CA ALA A 12 -2.09 54.42 12.97
C ALA A 12 -1.19 54.81 14.17
N THR A 13 -1.78 55.34 15.23
CA THR A 13 -1.11 55.64 16.51
C THR A 13 -1.10 54.42 17.44
N ILE A 14 0.09 53.87 17.75
CA ILE A 14 0.28 52.79 18.75
C ILE A 14 1.53 53.11 19.61
N PRO A 15 1.49 52.97 20.95
CA PRO A 15 2.53 53.49 21.85
C PRO A 15 3.83 52.66 21.90
N THR A 16 4.91 53.35 22.26
CA THR A 16 6.29 52.83 22.36
C THR A 16 6.50 51.90 23.55
N VAL A 17 6.76 50.62 23.28
CA VAL A 17 7.60 49.74 24.13
C VAL A 17 8.49 48.90 23.21
N VAL A 18 9.81 49.11 23.28
CA VAL A 18 10.78 48.33 22.50
C VAL A 18 11.16 47.07 23.29
N ASN A 19 10.47 45.97 23.00
CA ASN A 19 11.00 44.63 23.26
C ASN A 19 11.77 44.16 22.01
N PRO A 20 12.98 43.58 22.14
CA PRO A 20 13.57 42.82 21.04
C PRO A 20 12.69 41.59 20.75
N LEU A 21 12.48 41.31 19.46
CA LEU A 21 11.62 40.23 18.99
C LEU A 21 12.19 38.86 19.36
N ALA A 22 11.63 38.24 20.40
CA ALA A 22 11.68 36.78 20.53
C ALA A 22 10.89 36.17 19.36
N MET A 23 11.60 35.66 18.36
CA MET A 23 10.98 34.88 17.28
C MET A 23 10.52 33.53 17.84
N PRO A 24 9.24 33.15 17.73
CA PRO A 24 8.76 31.88 18.27
C PRO A 24 9.29 30.71 17.41
N SER A 25 10.32 30.02 17.93
CA SER A 25 11.07 28.98 17.22
C SER A 25 10.40 27.59 17.22
N THR A 26 9.07 27.53 17.13
CA THR A 26 8.32 26.26 17.01
C THR A 26 7.18 26.38 16.01
N SER A 27 7.49 26.44 14.72
CA SER A 27 6.54 25.92 13.72
C SER A 27 6.47 24.41 13.92
N PRO A 28 5.30 23.80 14.20
CA PRO A 28 5.19 22.35 14.23
C PRO A 28 5.46 21.84 12.81
N GLY A 29 6.66 21.31 12.59
CA GLY A 29 6.99 20.63 11.35
C GLY A 29 6.04 19.46 11.16
N ALA A 30 5.74 19.11 9.91
CA ALA A 30 4.83 18.01 9.59
C ALA A 30 5.14 16.75 10.45
N PRO A 31 4.10 16.10 11.02
CA PRO A 31 4.26 14.98 11.94
C PRO A 31 5.06 13.85 11.27
N SER A 32 5.79 13.09 12.07
CA SER A 32 6.56 11.96 11.54
C SER A 32 5.61 10.91 10.95
N PRO A 33 5.91 10.33 9.77
CA PRO A 33 5.14 9.20 9.23
C PRO A 33 5.37 7.89 10.01
N PHE A 34 6.31 7.88 10.96
CA PHE A 34 6.67 6.74 11.80
C PHE A 34 6.33 7.00 13.27
N ALA A 35 5.78 5.97 13.93
CA ALA A 35 5.54 5.97 15.37
C ALA A 35 6.86 5.80 16.15
N GLN A 36 7.79 5.01 15.60
CA GLN A 36 9.10 4.74 16.21
C GLN A 36 10.18 4.65 15.12
N ILE A 37 11.41 5.05 15.48
CA ILE A 37 12.60 4.91 14.66
C ILE A 37 13.69 4.22 15.51
N LEU A 38 14.18 3.08 15.01
CA LEU A 38 15.26 2.29 15.60
C LEU A 38 16.43 2.28 14.60
N PRO A 39 17.41 3.20 14.72
CA PRO A 39 18.42 3.46 13.69
C PRO A 39 19.56 2.41 13.56
N GLY A 40 19.45 1.27 14.26
CA GLY A 40 20.47 0.22 14.35
C GLY A 40 21.18 0.21 15.71
N ALA A 41 22.23 -0.60 15.87
CA ALA A 41 23.10 -0.54 17.05
C ALA A 41 24.07 0.65 16.96
N PRO A 42 24.30 1.43 18.02
CA PRO A 42 25.31 2.48 18.04
C PRO A 42 26.70 1.85 17.97
N THR A 43 27.62 2.44 17.21
CA THR A 43 29.01 1.97 17.23
C THR A 43 29.64 2.26 18.60
N GLN A 44 30.34 1.28 19.19
CA GLN A 44 31.01 1.37 20.49
C GLN A 44 32.28 2.28 20.45
N SER A 45 32.09 3.56 20.13
CA SER A 45 33.15 4.57 20.05
C SER A 45 32.80 5.83 20.83
N LEU A 46 33.84 6.53 21.31
CA LEU A 46 33.67 7.77 22.08
C LEU A 46 33.01 8.89 21.26
N GLN A 47 33.13 8.87 19.93
CA GLN A 47 32.54 9.86 19.02
C GLN A 47 31.53 9.22 18.04
N ALA A 48 30.79 8.19 18.49
CA ALA A 48 29.69 7.64 17.69
C ALA A 48 28.46 8.55 17.60
N ILE A 49 28.40 9.58 18.46
CA ILE A 49 27.33 10.58 18.53
C ILE A 49 27.95 11.98 18.59
N SER A 50 27.29 12.93 17.96
CA SER A 50 27.54 14.37 18.08
C SER A 50 26.26 15.13 17.73
N THR A 51 26.00 16.27 18.34
CA THR A 51 24.98 17.22 17.87
C THR A 51 25.60 18.39 17.10
N LEU A 52 24.78 19.07 16.29
CA LEU A 52 25.09 20.38 15.70
C LEU A 52 23.82 21.22 15.61
N THR A 53 23.95 22.55 15.62
CA THR A 53 22.84 23.46 15.34
C THR A 53 23.09 24.14 13.99
N TYR A 54 22.16 24.02 13.05
CA TYR A 54 22.26 24.68 11.74
C TYR A 54 20.89 25.23 11.32
N ARG A 55 20.86 26.49 10.86
CA ARG A 55 19.62 27.24 10.56
C ARG A 55 18.57 27.15 11.69
N TYR A 56 19.00 27.41 12.92
CA TYR A 56 18.15 27.39 14.13
C TYR A 56 17.45 26.06 14.41
N ARG A 57 17.93 24.93 13.87
CA ARG A 57 17.47 23.59 14.22
C ARG A 57 18.65 22.73 14.65
N ARG A 58 18.46 21.93 15.70
CA ARG A 58 19.43 20.94 16.12
C ARG A 58 19.30 19.66 15.29
N TYR A 59 20.44 19.08 14.95
CA TYR A 59 20.55 17.76 14.34
C TYR A 59 21.42 16.86 15.22
N ILE A 60 21.01 15.60 15.33
CA ILE A 60 21.68 14.55 16.07
C ILE A 60 22.33 13.64 15.04
N LEU A 61 23.65 13.52 15.10
CA LEU A 61 24.48 12.67 14.27
C LEU A 61 24.70 11.36 15.03
N TYR A 62 24.33 10.24 14.42
CA TYR A 62 24.34 8.93 15.08
C TYR A 62 24.95 7.87 14.15
N ILE A 63 26.06 7.27 14.57
CA ILE A 63 26.73 6.22 13.81
C ILE A 63 26.21 4.84 14.19
N SER A 64 25.75 4.07 13.20
CA SER A 64 25.49 2.64 13.33
C SER A 64 26.24 1.85 12.25
N GLY A 65 27.27 1.11 12.68
CA GLY A 65 28.09 0.27 11.79
C GLY A 65 28.74 1.09 10.66
N ARG A 66 28.18 0.99 9.45
CA ARG A 66 28.65 1.69 8.24
C ARG A 66 27.84 2.93 7.88
N ARG A 67 26.87 3.33 8.70
CA ARG A 67 25.97 4.46 8.40
C ARG A 67 26.07 5.60 9.37
N LEU A 68 25.93 6.79 8.81
CA LEU A 68 25.54 7.98 9.55
C LEU A 68 24.03 8.16 9.41
N ASN A 69 23.32 8.16 10.54
CA ASN A 69 21.94 8.62 10.62
C ASN A 69 21.95 10.07 11.12
N ILE A 70 21.15 10.94 10.49
CA ILE A 70 20.96 12.34 10.88
C ILE A 70 19.49 12.51 11.26
N LEU A 71 19.23 12.83 12.53
CA LEU A 71 17.87 13.00 13.07
C LEU A 71 17.66 14.45 13.55
N SER A 72 16.43 14.95 13.50
CA SER A 72 16.06 16.23 14.12
C SER A 72 15.25 16.06 15.41
N SER A 73 14.75 14.86 15.70
CA SER A 73 14.07 14.51 16.95
C SER A 73 14.09 12.99 17.15
N PRO A 74 13.71 12.47 18.34
CA PRO A 74 13.63 11.03 18.63
C PRO A 74 12.88 10.19 17.60
N THR A 75 11.87 10.78 16.94
CA THR A 75 10.97 10.14 15.98
C THR A 75 11.10 10.70 14.55
N LYS A 76 12.06 11.59 14.27
CA LYS A 76 12.21 12.26 12.96
C LYS A 76 13.62 12.13 12.39
N LEU A 77 13.76 11.18 11.47
CA LEU A 77 14.93 10.98 10.63
C LEU A 77 14.93 11.98 9.47
N ILE A 78 16.09 12.54 9.15
CA ILE A 78 16.29 13.54 8.10
C ILE A 78 17.03 12.93 6.90
N HIS A 79 18.15 12.24 7.16
CA HIS A 79 18.95 11.59 6.12
C HIS A 79 19.77 10.44 6.71
N VAL A 80 20.03 9.41 5.91
CA VAL A 80 20.95 8.32 6.21
C VAL A 80 21.95 8.19 5.06
N LEU A 81 23.24 8.11 5.39
CA LEU A 81 24.31 7.92 4.41
C LEU A 81 25.03 6.60 4.68
N ASP A 82 25.15 5.77 3.64
CA ASP A 82 25.99 4.57 3.62
C ASP A 82 27.45 4.91 3.23
N PHE A 83 28.38 4.21 3.90
CA PHE A 83 29.81 4.28 3.66
C PHE A 83 30.39 2.87 3.45
N LYS A 84 31.51 2.80 2.73
CA LYS A 84 32.20 1.55 2.42
C LYS A 84 32.67 0.75 3.66
N ASP A 85 33.22 1.46 4.63
CA ASP A 85 33.89 0.90 5.81
C ASP A 85 33.10 1.23 7.09
N GLU A 86 33.34 0.48 8.16
CA GLU A 86 32.75 0.78 9.48
C GLU A 86 33.27 2.11 10.05
N LEU A 87 32.32 2.93 10.46
CA LEU A 87 32.53 4.28 10.94
C LEU A 87 32.87 4.26 12.44
N VAL A 88 33.77 5.15 12.87
CA VAL A 88 34.31 5.20 14.23
C VAL A 88 34.20 6.58 14.90
N ALA A 89 34.04 7.66 14.13
CA ALA A 89 33.87 9.00 14.68
C ALA A 89 33.04 9.92 13.78
N VAL A 90 32.20 10.76 14.38
CA VAL A 90 31.46 11.84 13.73
C VAL A 90 31.56 13.12 14.56
N THR A 91 31.60 14.28 13.89
CA THR A 91 31.47 15.59 14.53
C THR A 91 30.90 16.63 13.56
N GLY A 92 30.00 17.48 14.04
CA GLY A 92 29.40 18.57 13.26
C GLY A 92 29.97 19.95 13.59
N GLN A 93 29.95 20.87 12.63
CA GLN A 93 30.32 22.28 12.81
C GLN A 93 29.07 23.16 12.65
N SER A 94 28.58 23.75 13.74
CA SER A 94 27.33 24.55 13.75
C SER A 94 27.38 25.78 12.82
N GLN A 95 28.54 26.45 12.69
CA GLN A 95 28.68 27.66 11.87
C GLN A 95 28.40 27.39 10.37
N THR A 96 28.83 26.24 9.86
CA THR A 96 28.75 25.90 8.43
C THR A 96 27.72 24.81 8.14
N GLY A 97 27.27 24.08 9.15
CA GLY A 97 26.46 22.87 9.04
C GLY A 97 27.22 21.67 8.46
N LYS A 98 28.54 21.77 8.24
CA LYS A 98 29.37 20.67 7.74
C LYS A 98 29.48 19.56 8.79
N VAL A 99 29.55 18.31 8.31
CA VAL A 99 29.71 17.12 9.15
C VAL A 99 30.95 16.38 8.71
N ALA A 100 31.83 16.03 9.65
CA ALA A 100 32.97 15.17 9.41
C ALA A 100 32.67 13.76 9.91
N VAL A 101 32.93 12.76 9.07
CA VAL A 101 32.65 11.35 9.34
C VAL A 101 33.91 10.54 9.03
N ALA A 102 34.37 9.73 9.99
CA ALA A 102 35.54 8.88 9.82
C ALA A 102 35.19 7.40 10.00
N SER A 103 35.69 6.57 9.08
CA SER A 103 36.08 5.20 9.39
C SER A 103 37.53 5.17 9.88
N LYS A 104 38.06 4.00 10.23
CA LYS A 104 39.49 3.82 10.53
C LYS A 104 40.40 4.25 9.36
N SER A 105 39.90 4.12 8.12
CA SER A 105 40.64 4.17 6.85
C SER A 105 40.41 5.45 6.05
N HIS A 106 39.22 6.06 6.14
CA HIS A 106 38.76 7.17 5.31
C HIS A 106 38.04 8.20 6.17
N VAL A 107 38.20 9.49 5.84
CA VAL A 107 37.47 10.58 6.49
C VAL A 107 36.82 11.45 5.42
N TYR A 108 35.51 11.62 5.53
CA TYR A 108 34.66 12.37 4.61
C TYR A 108 34.18 13.65 5.28
N ILE A 109 34.11 14.73 4.51
CA ILE A 109 33.38 15.94 4.88
C ILE A 109 32.10 15.97 4.07
N LEU A 110 30.98 16.06 4.77
CA LEU A 110 29.66 16.24 4.21
C LEU A 110 29.26 17.71 4.29
N GLU A 111 28.63 18.23 3.25
CA GLU A 111 28.09 19.59 3.22
C GLU A 111 26.56 19.58 3.19
N PRO A 112 25.89 20.51 3.91
CA PRO A 112 24.44 20.57 3.95
C PRO A 112 23.88 21.18 2.65
N VAL A 113 23.00 20.45 1.98
CA VAL A 113 22.27 20.90 0.79
C VAL A 113 20.81 21.15 1.17
N THR A 114 20.23 22.26 0.72
CA THR A 114 18.91 22.72 1.18
C THR A 114 18.01 23.11 0.03
N GLU A 115 16.79 22.58 0.03
CA GLU A 115 15.72 22.96 -0.89
C GLU A 115 14.66 23.76 -0.11
N GLY A 116 14.65 25.07 -0.32
CA GLY A 116 13.84 26.02 0.46
C GLY A 116 14.24 26.08 1.95
N TRP A 117 13.23 26.31 2.80
CA TRP A 117 13.41 26.48 4.25
C TRP A 117 13.26 25.19 5.06
N ASN A 118 12.63 24.15 4.51
CA ASN A 118 12.19 22.98 5.27
C ASN A 118 12.88 21.66 4.90
N ARG A 119 13.44 21.53 3.69
CA ARG A 119 14.14 20.32 3.25
C ARG A 119 15.64 20.54 3.27
N ILE A 120 16.36 19.65 3.95
CA ILE A 120 17.81 19.66 4.09
C ILE A 120 18.31 18.22 4.08
N TRP A 121 19.43 17.97 3.41
CA TRP A 121 20.17 16.73 3.43
C TRP A 121 21.68 17.04 3.40
N TRP A 122 22.50 16.01 3.38
CA TRP A 122 23.97 16.13 3.38
C TRP A 122 24.56 15.31 2.24
N GLU A 123 25.56 15.83 1.55
CA GLU A 123 26.24 15.17 0.42
C GLU A 123 27.75 15.05 0.66
N LYS A 124 28.39 14.02 0.09
CA LYS A 124 29.84 13.75 0.22
C LYS A 124 30.63 14.79 -0.60
N ALA A 125 31.18 15.81 0.06
CA ALA A 125 31.87 16.92 -0.61
C ALA A 125 33.39 16.74 -0.74
N LEU A 126 34.07 16.27 0.32
CA LEU A 126 35.53 16.13 0.34
C LEU A 126 35.97 14.81 1.00
N LEU A 127 37.08 14.25 0.50
CA LEU A 127 37.81 13.16 1.13
C LEU A 127 39.13 13.69 1.73
N LEU A 128 39.37 13.47 3.02
CA LEU A 128 40.63 13.82 3.65
C LEU A 128 41.64 12.68 3.49
N ARG A 129 42.61 12.87 2.60
CA ARG A 129 43.63 11.87 2.30
C ARG A 129 44.70 11.80 3.38
N ARG A 130 44.91 10.61 3.94
CA ARG A 130 46.00 10.31 4.88
C ARG A 130 47.34 10.22 4.16
N GLU A 131 48.43 10.58 4.84
CA GLU A 131 49.80 10.44 4.32
C GLU A 131 50.37 9.02 4.54
N ASP A 132 49.98 8.34 5.62
CA ASP A 132 50.27 6.93 5.90
C ASP A 132 48.96 6.12 5.88
N ALA A 133 48.92 5.05 5.07
CA ALA A 133 47.73 4.21 4.91
C ALA A 133 47.47 3.31 6.14
N GLU A 134 48.51 3.01 6.93
CA GLU A 134 48.44 2.22 8.15
C GLU A 134 48.04 3.05 9.39
N ASP A 135 47.86 4.37 9.26
CA ASP A 135 47.50 5.23 10.40
C ASP A 135 45.99 5.26 10.67
N GLU A 136 45.47 4.33 11.48
CA GLU A 136 44.04 4.27 11.81
C GLU A 136 43.56 5.55 12.52
N ILE A 137 42.46 6.14 12.03
CA ILE A 137 41.81 7.30 12.65
C ILE A 137 40.94 6.85 13.83
N ALA A 138 41.01 7.58 14.94
CA ALA A 138 40.26 7.28 16.16
C ALA A 138 39.46 8.47 16.73
N SER A 139 39.81 9.72 16.38
CA SER A 139 39.09 10.91 16.84
C SER A 139 39.19 12.10 15.89
N LEU A 140 38.19 12.98 15.94
CA LEU A 140 38.00 14.16 15.09
C LEU A 140 37.68 15.39 15.94
N SER A 141 38.09 16.58 15.51
CA SER A 141 37.56 17.83 16.07
C SER A 141 37.61 18.97 15.03
N TRP A 142 36.50 19.71 14.92
CA TRP A 142 36.43 20.97 14.18
C TRP A 142 37.15 22.09 14.93
N GLY A 143 37.91 22.91 14.19
CA GLY A 143 38.53 24.15 14.68
C GLY A 143 37.77 25.37 14.17
N GLY A 144 38.53 26.38 13.71
CA GLY A 144 37.99 27.59 13.10
C GLY A 144 37.30 27.33 11.75
N GLU A 145 37.01 28.39 11.00
CA GLU A 145 36.30 28.30 9.71
C GLU A 145 36.95 27.25 8.78
N GLY A 146 36.25 26.13 8.58
CA GLY A 146 36.72 25.05 7.72
C GLY A 146 38.05 24.39 8.11
N GLU A 147 38.49 24.40 9.38
CA GLU A 147 39.64 23.62 9.84
C GLU A 147 39.23 22.37 10.62
N ILE A 148 39.94 21.26 10.44
CA ILE A 148 39.66 20.00 11.15
C ILE A 148 40.95 19.24 11.49
N ILE A 149 41.04 18.73 12.71
CA ILE A 149 42.15 17.93 13.22
C ILE A 149 41.73 16.45 13.34
N LEU A 150 42.60 15.56 12.87
CA LEU A 150 42.43 14.11 12.94
C LEU A 150 43.43 13.53 13.95
N GLY A 151 42.92 12.83 14.96
CA GLY A 151 43.70 12.03 15.90
C GLY A 151 43.84 10.60 15.39
N GLY A 152 45.05 10.24 14.93
CA GLY A 152 45.40 8.90 14.45
C GLY A 152 46.18 8.06 15.46
N SER A 153 46.40 6.81 15.07
CA SER A 153 47.25 5.83 15.74
C SER A 153 48.76 6.15 15.71
N LYS A 154 49.22 6.83 14.65
CA LYS A 154 50.62 7.17 14.35
C LYS A 154 50.87 8.67 14.20
N ALA A 155 49.88 9.45 13.75
CA ALA A 155 50.02 10.90 13.59
C ALA A 155 48.81 11.71 14.06
N LEU A 156 49.06 12.97 14.40
CA LEU A 156 48.07 14.03 14.57
C LEU A 156 48.14 14.93 13.33
N SER A 157 47.04 15.10 12.60
CA SER A 157 47.06 15.74 11.26
C SER A 157 45.95 16.78 11.08
N LEU A 158 46.31 17.97 10.61
CA LEU A 158 45.44 19.13 10.42
C LEU A 158 45.07 19.29 8.93
N TYR A 159 43.81 19.54 8.63
CA TYR A 159 43.27 19.73 7.29
C TYR A 159 42.46 21.02 7.21
N SER A 160 42.27 21.53 5.98
CA SER A 160 41.30 22.58 5.68
C SER A 160 40.29 22.08 4.64
N THR A 161 39.02 22.39 4.90
CA THR A 161 37.84 22.09 4.08
C THR A 161 37.38 23.31 3.27
N ILE A 162 38.18 24.37 3.23
CA ILE A 162 37.93 25.56 2.40
C ILE A 162 38.39 25.29 0.96
N PRO A 163 37.55 25.54 -0.06
CA PRO A 163 37.89 25.28 -1.46
C PRO A 163 39.24 25.87 -1.91
N ARG A 164 39.54 27.11 -1.47
CA ARG A 164 40.76 27.88 -1.80
C ARG A 164 42.02 27.50 -1.02
N SER A 165 42.03 26.40 -0.26
CA SER A 165 43.22 25.96 0.50
C SER A 165 44.45 25.75 -0.40
N ARG A 166 45.63 26.21 0.06
CA ARG A 166 46.93 26.08 -0.65
C ARG A 166 47.36 24.63 -0.93
N ARG A 167 46.65 23.63 -0.39
CA ARG A 167 46.88 22.18 -0.62
C ARG A 167 45.65 21.43 -1.17
N GLY A 168 44.76 22.10 -1.91
CA GLY A 168 43.78 21.41 -2.75
C GLY A 168 44.47 20.54 -3.81
N SER A 169 43.91 19.36 -4.10
CA SER A 169 44.39 18.50 -5.18
C SER A 169 43.30 18.37 -6.23
N PRO A 170 43.61 18.52 -7.54
CA PRO A 170 42.66 18.22 -8.61
C PRO A 170 42.41 16.70 -8.77
N VAL A 171 42.93 15.88 -7.85
CA VAL A 171 42.65 14.45 -7.79
C VAL A 171 41.25 14.26 -7.22
N VAL A 172 40.36 13.84 -8.09
CA VAL A 172 39.03 13.36 -7.76
C VAL A 172 39.12 11.84 -7.68
N THR A 173 38.72 11.26 -6.55
CA THR A 173 38.77 9.81 -6.35
C THR A 173 37.34 9.27 -6.40
N PRO A 174 37.01 8.35 -7.33
CA PRO A 174 35.70 7.72 -7.37
C PRO A 174 35.54 6.79 -6.15
N ILE A 175 34.64 7.17 -5.24
CA ILE A 175 34.27 6.39 -4.06
C ILE A 175 32.78 6.14 -4.10
N ASP A 176 32.38 4.88 -3.95
CA ASP A 176 30.98 4.42 -4.01
C ASP A 176 30.22 4.81 -5.30
N GLY A 177 30.94 5.19 -6.36
CA GLY A 177 30.39 5.68 -7.64
C GLY A 177 30.36 7.21 -7.77
N GLU A 178 30.68 7.95 -6.71
CA GLU A 178 30.70 9.41 -6.69
C GLU A 178 32.13 9.97 -6.82
N GLU A 179 32.26 11.06 -7.57
CA GLU A 179 33.51 11.78 -7.79
C GLU A 179 33.75 12.81 -6.68
N VAL A 180 34.59 12.48 -5.69
CA VAL A 180 34.86 13.32 -4.50
C VAL A 180 36.27 13.92 -4.55
N GLU A 181 36.42 15.21 -4.22
CA GLU A 181 37.72 15.91 -4.22
C GLU A 181 38.61 15.48 -3.03
N GLU A 182 39.89 15.18 -3.30
CA GLU A 182 40.87 14.89 -2.24
C GLU A 182 41.53 16.15 -1.65
N ARG A 183 41.52 16.24 -0.30
CA ARG A 183 42.28 17.23 0.47
C ARG A 183 43.43 16.57 1.23
N ARG A 184 44.63 17.16 1.16
CA ARG A 184 45.82 16.71 1.92
C ARG A 184 46.00 17.52 3.21
N ALA A 185 46.73 16.94 4.16
CA ALA A 185 47.03 17.60 5.43
C ALA A 185 47.83 18.91 5.19
N LEU A 186 47.42 19.98 5.87
CA LEU A 186 48.18 21.22 6.02
C LEU A 186 49.41 21.01 6.88
N TRP A 187 49.27 20.22 7.94
CA TRP A 187 50.31 19.87 8.91
C TRP A 187 50.08 18.45 9.41
N SER A 188 51.16 17.70 9.67
CA SER A 188 51.09 16.39 10.33
C SER A 188 52.29 16.20 11.24
N LYS A 189 52.06 15.56 12.39
CA LYS A 189 53.10 15.25 13.38
C LYS A 189 52.91 13.84 13.91
N ARG A 190 53.97 13.02 13.83
CA ARG A 190 53.97 11.69 14.46
C ARG A 190 53.79 11.78 15.97
N VAL A 191 52.95 10.92 16.51
CA VAL A 191 52.67 10.75 17.94
C VAL A 191 53.36 9.49 18.46
N ALA A 192 53.67 9.46 19.76
CA ALA A 192 54.35 8.33 20.40
C ALA A 192 53.40 7.18 20.77
N ALA A 193 52.10 7.47 20.87
CA ALA A 193 51.02 6.50 21.13
C ALA A 193 49.71 7.00 20.49
N PRO A 194 48.76 6.09 20.18
CA PRO A 194 47.49 6.44 19.55
C PRO A 194 46.69 7.53 20.28
N VAL A 195 46.27 8.55 19.55
CA VAL A 195 45.41 9.63 20.07
C VAL A 195 43.97 9.12 20.16
N ARG A 196 43.48 8.90 21.39
CA ARG A 196 42.12 8.41 21.64
C ARG A 196 41.08 9.52 21.66
N SER A 197 41.49 10.74 21.99
CA SER A 197 40.65 11.92 21.93
C SER A 197 41.48 13.15 21.52
N VAL A 198 40.89 13.97 20.65
CA VAL A 198 41.39 15.28 20.24
C VAL A 198 40.24 16.28 20.34
N ALA A 199 40.52 17.49 20.82
CA ALA A 199 39.55 18.57 20.91
C ALA A 199 40.24 19.93 20.70
N PHE A 200 39.79 20.70 19.71
CA PHE A 200 40.15 22.11 19.54
C PHE A 200 39.52 22.98 20.64
N SER A 201 40.25 24.02 21.05
CA SER A 201 39.65 25.14 21.78
C SER A 201 38.73 25.95 20.85
N PRO A 202 37.74 26.69 21.37
CA PRO A 202 36.73 27.36 20.53
C PRO A 202 37.31 28.35 19.51
N THR A 203 38.42 29.02 19.82
CA THR A 203 39.15 29.91 18.90
C THR A 203 40.11 29.18 17.95
N ALA A 204 40.25 27.86 18.08
CA ALA A 204 41.29 27.02 17.46
C ALA A 204 42.74 27.47 17.74
N GLY A 205 42.95 28.28 18.78
CA GLY A 205 44.27 28.67 19.28
C GLY A 205 45.00 27.55 20.03
N SER A 206 44.27 26.57 20.57
CA SER A 206 44.83 25.40 21.26
C SER A 206 44.17 24.08 20.83
N ILE A 207 44.89 22.97 20.98
CA ILE A 207 44.39 21.60 20.77
C ILE A 207 44.70 20.78 22.02
N ALA A 208 43.68 20.17 22.64
CA ALA A 208 43.86 19.16 23.67
C ALA A 208 43.90 17.77 23.02
N THR A 209 44.82 16.92 23.47
CA THR A 209 44.94 15.52 23.03
C THR A 209 45.19 14.59 24.21
N CYS A 210 44.63 13.38 24.17
CA CYS A 210 44.87 12.35 25.17
C CYS A 210 45.03 10.96 24.53
N THR A 211 45.92 10.14 25.09
CA THR A 211 46.13 8.74 24.68
C THR A 211 45.34 7.80 25.59
N GLY A 212 44.95 6.63 25.10
CA GLY A 212 43.89 5.80 25.73
C GLY A 212 44.16 5.21 27.12
N ARG A 213 45.35 5.41 27.71
CA ARG A 213 45.71 4.99 29.09
C ARG A 213 46.56 6.04 29.82
N ASP A 214 46.56 7.27 29.34
CA ASP A 214 47.43 8.33 29.88
C ASP A 214 46.88 8.98 31.15
N ARG A 215 47.78 9.57 31.94
CA ARG A 215 47.45 10.54 33.00
C ARG A 215 47.81 11.96 32.60
N LEU A 216 48.36 12.15 31.40
CA LEU A 216 48.75 13.42 30.83
C LEU A 216 47.79 13.82 29.70
N VAL A 217 47.17 14.98 29.81
CA VAL A 217 46.54 15.65 28.64
C VAL A 217 47.60 16.53 28.01
N LYS A 218 47.87 16.33 26.72
CA LYS A 218 48.82 17.15 25.97
C LYS A 218 48.09 18.31 25.30
N ILE A 219 48.50 19.52 25.65
CA ILE A 219 47.94 20.78 25.14
C ILE A 219 48.91 21.33 24.10
N TRP A 220 48.49 21.47 22.86
CA TRP A 220 49.26 22.07 21.77
C TRP A 220 48.78 23.51 21.58
N ARG A 221 49.66 24.49 21.76
CA ARG A 221 49.36 25.92 21.52
C ARG A 221 49.81 26.30 20.13
N ARG A 222 48.90 26.89 19.34
CA ARG A 222 49.20 27.39 18.01
C ARG A 222 50.02 28.68 18.10
N LEU A 223 51.15 28.72 17.40
CA LEU A 223 52.06 29.88 17.32
C LEU A 223 51.89 30.66 16.01
N SER A 224 51.51 29.98 14.92
CA SER A 224 51.21 30.58 13.62
C SER A 224 49.98 29.90 13.02
N PHE A 225 49.01 30.71 12.58
CA PHE A 225 47.84 30.21 11.87
C PHE A 225 48.18 29.80 10.43
N GLU A 226 49.06 30.54 9.74
CA GLU A 226 49.46 30.26 8.36
C GLU A 226 50.36 29.03 8.22
N ASP A 227 51.32 28.85 9.13
CA ASP A 227 52.35 27.81 9.02
C ASP A 227 52.00 26.50 9.75
N GLY A 228 50.93 26.50 10.54
CA GLY A 228 50.57 25.35 11.39
C GLY A 228 51.65 25.03 12.44
N LEU A 229 52.30 26.06 13.00
CA LEU A 229 53.31 25.87 14.04
C LEU A 229 52.66 25.72 15.41
N PHE A 230 53.07 24.69 16.16
CA PHE A 230 52.55 24.39 17.50
C PHE A 230 53.69 24.15 18.50
N ASP A 231 53.55 24.74 19.68
CA ASP A 231 54.28 24.34 20.91
C ASP A 231 53.37 23.43 21.77
N TYR A 232 53.88 22.84 22.86
CA TYR A 232 53.05 22.00 23.73
C TYR A 232 53.43 21.96 25.23
N THR A 233 52.42 21.73 26.08
CA THR A 233 52.58 21.38 27.51
C THR A 233 51.82 20.08 27.85
N TYR A 234 52.00 19.58 29.07
CA TYR A 234 51.23 18.47 29.62
C TYR A 234 50.52 18.87 30.91
N LEU A 235 49.24 18.50 31.04
CA LEU A 235 48.44 18.63 32.26
C LEU A 235 48.37 17.28 32.98
N ALA A 236 48.86 17.22 34.21
CA ALA A 236 48.96 15.98 34.99
C ALA A 236 47.69 15.68 35.81
N HIS A 237 47.30 14.40 35.83
CA HIS A 237 46.11 13.87 36.52
C HIS A 237 46.50 12.74 37.48
N GLY A 238 45.67 12.48 38.50
CA GLY A 238 45.90 11.40 39.47
C GLY A 238 45.55 10.02 38.89
N GLY A 239 44.46 9.95 38.13
CA GLY A 239 43.98 8.77 37.41
C GLY A 239 44.23 8.82 35.90
N ILE A 240 43.75 7.79 35.18
CA ILE A 240 43.71 7.77 33.71
C ILE A 240 42.64 8.77 33.27
N VAL A 241 42.94 9.62 32.29
CA VAL A 241 41.99 10.60 31.76
C VAL A 241 40.96 9.90 30.88
N THR A 242 39.68 10.07 31.20
CA THR A 242 38.55 9.40 30.53
C THR A 242 37.76 10.35 29.63
N HIS A 243 37.76 11.65 29.92
CA HIS A 243 37.04 12.67 29.15
C HIS A 243 37.87 13.96 29.06
N ILE A 244 37.86 14.58 27.89
CA ILE A 244 38.36 15.94 27.63
C ILE A 244 37.33 16.69 26.78
N GLU A 245 37.01 17.92 27.16
CA GLU A 245 36.00 18.73 26.47
C GLU A 245 36.27 20.21 26.70
N TRP A 246 36.32 21.01 25.64
CA TRP A 246 36.37 22.46 25.77
C TRP A 246 34.96 23.01 25.97
N ARG A 247 34.81 24.01 26.84
CA ARG A 247 33.59 24.81 26.95
C ARG A 247 33.24 25.39 25.57
N PRO A 248 32.01 25.19 25.06
CA PRO A 248 31.56 25.84 23.83
C PRO A 248 31.64 27.37 23.90
N GLN A 249 31.79 28.01 22.74
CA GLN A 249 31.68 29.47 22.63
C GLN A 249 30.22 29.90 22.85
N ASP A 250 30.01 30.99 23.58
CA ASP A 250 28.68 31.63 23.68
C ASP A 250 28.26 32.15 22.30
N GLU A 251 27.08 31.74 21.83
CA GLU A 251 26.51 32.12 20.54
C GLU A 251 26.28 33.64 20.41
N HIS A 252 26.08 34.36 21.51
CA HIS A 252 25.91 35.81 21.53
C HIS A 252 27.24 36.58 21.69
N ALA A 253 28.38 35.88 21.72
CA ALA A 253 29.69 36.52 21.90
C ALA A 253 30.02 37.54 20.78
N GLU A 254 29.48 37.36 19.57
CA GLU A 254 29.71 38.29 18.46
C GLU A 254 28.79 39.52 18.50
N GLU A 255 27.53 39.36 18.89
CA GLU A 255 26.63 40.51 19.11
C GLU A 255 27.16 41.41 20.24
N ARG A 256 27.68 40.81 21.31
CA ARG A 256 28.37 41.52 22.42
C ARG A 256 29.62 42.28 21.95
N ARG A 257 30.30 41.85 20.86
CA ARG A 257 31.42 42.59 20.24
C ARG A 257 30.95 43.77 19.38
N GLY A 258 29.73 43.72 18.85
CA GLY A 258 29.17 44.77 17.98
C GLY A 258 28.60 45.97 18.73
N SER A 259 28.10 45.80 19.96
CA SER A 259 27.62 46.90 20.80
C SER A 259 28.80 47.72 21.35
N GLY A 260 29.09 48.87 20.75
CA GLY A 260 30.23 49.75 21.06
C GLY A 260 30.23 50.44 22.45
N ILE A 261 29.64 49.83 23.46
CA ILE A 261 29.57 50.29 24.86
C ILE A 261 30.09 49.16 25.77
N GLY A 262 31.38 48.82 25.60
CA GLY A 262 32.06 47.79 26.36
C GLY A 262 33.58 48.03 26.36
N GLY A 263 34.25 47.79 27.48
CA GLY A 263 35.66 48.14 27.66
C GLY A 263 36.63 47.32 26.81
N ARG A 264 37.86 47.84 26.69
CA ARG A 264 39.05 47.23 26.04
C ARG A 264 39.01 45.71 25.90
N HIS A 265 39.23 45.23 24.67
CA HIS A 265 39.42 43.82 24.33
C HIS A 265 40.30 43.06 25.33
N GLU A 266 39.66 42.25 26.17
CA GLU A 266 40.24 41.08 26.81
C GLU A 266 39.23 39.95 26.60
N GLU A 267 39.71 38.85 26.03
CA GLU A 267 38.87 37.74 25.58
C GLU A 267 38.37 36.94 26.80
N ASP A 268 37.11 36.47 26.75
CA ASP A 268 36.58 35.53 27.75
C ASP A 268 37.50 34.28 27.75
N PRO A 269 38.05 33.83 28.89
CA PRO A 269 39.06 32.78 28.90
C PRO A 269 38.48 31.44 28.46
N GLU A 270 39.19 30.74 27.55
CA GLU A 270 38.81 29.40 27.10
C GLU A 270 38.96 28.40 28.26
N VAL A 271 37.97 27.51 28.43
CA VAL A 271 37.92 26.55 29.54
C VAL A 271 37.97 25.13 28.98
N LEU A 272 38.85 24.29 29.55
CA LEU A 272 38.95 22.87 29.29
C LEU A 272 38.49 22.09 30.53
N TYR A 273 37.47 21.25 30.36
CA TYR A 273 37.04 20.25 31.32
C TYR A 273 37.82 18.95 31.11
N THR A 274 38.34 18.36 32.17
CA THR A 274 38.95 17.03 32.13
C THR A 274 38.46 16.15 33.29
N ILE A 275 38.14 14.89 33.00
CA ILE A 275 37.72 13.88 34.00
C ILE A 275 38.72 12.74 33.95
N ALA A 276 39.06 12.19 35.12
CA ALA A 276 39.93 11.02 35.23
C ALA A 276 39.35 9.96 36.18
N THR A 277 39.90 8.74 36.13
CA THR A 277 39.51 7.60 36.98
C THR A 277 39.79 7.81 38.48
N ASP A 278 40.32 8.97 38.88
CA ASP A 278 40.42 9.40 40.27
C ASP A 278 39.13 10.05 40.81
N GLY A 279 38.08 10.17 39.98
CA GLY A 279 36.78 10.70 40.38
C GLY A 279 36.70 12.23 40.39
N MET A 280 37.75 12.93 39.94
CA MET A 280 37.84 14.39 39.98
C MET A 280 37.59 14.99 38.60
N LEU A 281 36.58 15.86 38.50
CA LEU A 281 36.46 16.83 37.41
C LEU A 281 37.44 17.97 37.69
N ARG A 282 38.26 18.32 36.69
CA ARG A 282 39.21 19.43 36.74
C ARG A 282 38.86 20.45 35.66
N MET A 283 39.03 21.72 36.01
CA MET A 283 38.70 22.83 35.13
C MET A 283 39.92 23.71 34.95
N TRP A 284 40.43 23.70 33.73
CA TRP A 284 41.58 24.48 33.32
C TRP A 284 41.09 25.67 32.52
N ARG A 285 41.64 26.86 32.75
CA ARG A 285 41.34 28.06 31.97
C ARG A 285 42.59 28.59 31.30
N THR A 286 42.46 29.29 30.18
CA THR A 286 43.58 30.05 29.62
C THR A 286 44.06 31.12 30.60
N GLY A 287 45.37 31.29 30.65
CA GLY A 287 46.02 32.39 31.36
C GLY A 287 45.78 33.74 30.66
N GLY A 288 46.07 34.82 31.37
CA GLY A 288 46.19 36.14 30.74
C GLY A 288 47.41 36.20 29.80
N MET A 289 47.53 37.27 29.00
CA MET A 289 48.63 37.45 28.03
C MET A 289 50.05 37.44 28.64
N HIS A 290 50.18 37.45 29.97
CA HIS A 290 51.44 37.45 30.72
C HIS A 290 51.65 36.20 31.57
N ASP A 291 50.72 35.24 31.58
CA ASP A 291 50.87 34.00 32.33
C ASP A 291 51.85 33.05 31.60
N LEU A 292 52.71 32.36 32.37
CA LEU A 292 53.72 31.43 31.84
C LEU A 292 53.10 30.11 31.36
N ASP A 293 52.05 29.65 32.03
CA ASP A 293 51.34 28.42 31.73
C ASP A 293 50.22 28.65 30.70
N ILE A 294 50.14 27.78 29.69
CA ILE A 294 49.13 27.87 28.61
C ILE A 294 47.71 27.67 29.15
N LEU A 295 47.56 26.80 30.16
CA LEU A 295 46.33 26.54 30.89
C LEU A 295 46.65 26.44 32.38
N VAL A 296 45.83 27.10 33.22
CA VAL A 296 45.97 27.11 34.68
C VAL A 296 44.76 26.42 35.31
N LEU A 297 44.98 25.58 36.33
CA LEU A 297 43.90 24.94 37.09
C LEU A 297 43.09 26.00 37.85
N HIS A 298 41.82 26.15 37.48
CA HIS A 298 40.90 27.09 38.11
C HIS A 298 40.32 26.49 39.40
N THR A 299 39.62 25.35 39.29
CA THR A 299 39.00 24.62 40.40
C THR A 299 38.88 23.12 40.08
N THR A 300 38.46 22.33 41.07
CA THR A 300 38.22 20.89 40.95
C THR A 300 36.96 20.48 41.70
N VAL A 301 36.15 19.62 41.10
CA VAL A 301 34.94 19.04 41.74
C VAL A 301 35.16 17.55 41.95
N ASP A 302 35.04 17.10 43.20
CA ASP A 302 35.03 15.69 43.56
C ASP A 302 33.64 15.10 43.25
N LEU A 303 33.55 14.36 42.13
CA LEU A 303 32.30 13.74 41.68
C LEU A 303 31.88 12.57 42.57
N VAL A 304 32.78 12.05 43.41
CA VAL A 304 32.50 10.99 44.37
C VAL A 304 31.83 11.58 45.60
N ALA A 305 32.43 12.64 46.17
CA ALA A 305 31.88 13.39 47.31
C ALA A 305 30.61 14.19 46.98
N ALA A 306 30.39 14.57 45.72
CA ALA A 306 29.16 15.20 45.25
C ALA A 306 27.89 14.35 45.47
N ILE A 307 28.03 13.02 45.62
CA ILE A 307 26.92 12.09 45.90
C ILE A 307 27.32 11.18 47.09
N PRO A 308 27.34 11.70 48.33
CA PRO A 308 27.98 11.04 49.47
C PRO A 308 27.18 9.85 50.02
N GLN A 309 25.87 9.77 49.74
CA GLN A 309 25.00 8.68 50.19
C GLN A 309 24.93 7.50 49.21
N SER A 310 25.72 7.50 48.13
CA SER A 310 25.72 6.42 47.12
C SER A 310 26.15 5.08 47.75
N PRO A 311 25.36 3.99 47.67
CA PRO A 311 25.69 2.67 48.24
C PRO A 311 26.98 2.05 47.70
N SER A 312 27.47 2.53 46.56
CA SER A 312 28.80 2.18 46.05
C SER A 312 29.94 2.57 46.98
N LEU A 313 29.72 3.50 47.91
CA LEU A 313 30.66 3.91 48.96
C LEU A 313 30.44 3.20 50.31
N SER A 314 29.27 2.59 50.53
CA SER A 314 28.88 2.08 51.86
C SER A 314 29.28 0.64 52.14
N SER A 315 29.88 -0.07 51.17
CA SER A 315 30.34 -1.46 51.29
C SER A 315 31.62 -1.63 52.14
N LYS A 316 31.60 -1.11 53.38
CA LYS A 316 32.64 -1.30 54.39
C LYS A 316 32.81 -2.78 54.75
N GLY A 317 33.70 -3.50 54.04
CA GLY A 317 34.11 -4.84 54.48
C GLY A 317 34.85 -5.72 53.48
N LYS A 318 34.78 -5.49 52.17
CA LYS A 318 35.52 -6.31 51.18
C LYS A 318 36.12 -5.43 50.08
N SER A 319 37.37 -5.71 49.75
CA SER A 319 38.20 -4.95 48.82
C SER A 319 37.59 -4.85 47.42
N GLN A 320 37.11 -3.67 47.04
CA GLN A 320 37.07 -3.24 45.65
C GLN A 320 38.20 -2.23 45.44
N GLY A 321 39.17 -2.58 44.58
CA GLY A 321 40.36 -1.76 44.32
C GLY A 321 40.13 -0.61 43.33
N HIS A 322 38.87 -0.24 43.08
CA HIS A 322 38.48 0.76 42.08
C HIS A 322 37.36 1.64 42.63
N LEU A 323 37.44 2.95 42.40
CA LEU A 323 36.36 3.88 42.69
C LEU A 323 35.15 3.58 41.78
N PRO A 324 33.90 3.77 42.27
CA PRO A 324 32.73 3.58 41.44
C PRO A 324 32.69 4.61 40.29
N PRO A 325 32.13 4.25 39.12
CA PRO A 325 32.02 5.18 38.01
C PRO A 325 31.17 6.39 38.41
N ARG A 326 31.61 7.56 37.96
CA ARG A 326 30.91 8.84 38.07
C ARG A 326 30.86 9.46 36.70
N TYR A 327 29.70 9.99 36.35
CA TYR A 327 29.46 10.65 35.08
C TYR A 327 29.11 12.11 35.36
N CYS A 328 29.49 13.01 34.47
CA CYS A 328 29.01 14.38 34.54
C CYS A 328 28.95 15.02 33.16
N PHE A 329 28.11 16.05 33.04
CA PHE A 329 28.07 16.95 31.89
C PHE A 329 27.91 18.40 32.37
N PRO A 330 28.56 19.38 31.71
CA PRO A 330 28.40 20.79 32.01
C PRO A 330 27.18 21.39 31.31
N LEU A 331 26.52 22.34 31.95
CA LEU A 331 25.56 23.28 31.36
C LEU A 331 26.20 24.69 31.40
N PRO A 332 26.67 25.22 30.26
CA PRO A 332 27.28 26.55 30.19
C PRO A 332 26.33 27.66 30.66
N ALA A 333 26.86 28.66 31.36
CA ALA A 333 26.09 29.75 31.98
C ALA A 333 25.15 30.50 31.01
N ASP A 334 25.57 30.69 29.76
CA ASP A 334 24.80 31.31 28.68
C ASP A 334 23.56 30.49 28.31
N LYS A 335 23.75 29.18 28.04
CA LYS A 335 22.66 28.24 27.74
C LYS A 335 21.72 28.04 28.93
N PHE A 336 22.29 27.89 30.13
CA PHE A 336 21.52 27.79 31.36
C PHE A 336 20.68 29.04 31.61
N GLY A 337 21.26 30.23 31.43
CA GLY A 337 20.55 31.49 31.59
C GLY A 337 19.45 31.72 30.57
N ALA A 338 19.68 31.35 29.30
CA ALA A 338 18.65 31.38 28.26
C ALA A 338 17.45 30.49 28.63
N ALA A 339 17.71 29.25 29.06
CA ALA A 339 16.66 28.29 29.40
C ALA A 339 15.84 28.68 30.63
N VAL A 340 16.50 29.18 31.69
CA VAL A 340 15.80 29.73 32.87
C VAL A 340 14.97 30.96 32.47
N THR A 341 15.46 31.81 31.57
CA THR A 341 14.71 32.97 31.07
C THR A 341 13.48 32.55 30.25
N ALA A 342 13.60 31.51 29.41
CA ALA A 342 12.47 30.93 28.68
C ALA A 342 11.41 30.35 29.64
N ALA A 343 11.83 29.62 30.68
CA ALA A 343 10.92 29.08 31.71
C ALA A 343 10.13 30.20 32.43
N ILE A 344 10.82 31.31 32.76
CA ILE A 344 10.21 32.50 33.35
C ILE A 344 9.21 33.16 32.38
N ALA A 345 9.50 33.18 31.08
CA ALA A 345 8.60 33.73 30.06
C ALA A 345 7.34 32.86 29.85
N ARG A 346 7.43 31.53 30.03
CA ARG A 346 6.29 30.61 30.01
C ARG A 346 5.36 30.74 31.23
N GLN A 347 5.89 31.22 32.37
CA GLN A 347 5.16 31.33 33.63
C GLN A 347 3.93 32.26 33.51
N LYS A 348 2.72 31.72 33.77
CA LYS A 348 1.49 32.53 33.84
C LYS A 348 1.58 33.52 35.01
N LYS A 349 1.20 34.78 34.78
CA LYS A 349 1.41 35.91 35.72
C LYS A 349 0.85 35.71 37.13
N ASP A 350 -0.15 34.85 37.31
CA ASP A 350 -0.85 34.64 38.59
C ASP A 350 -0.30 33.46 39.42
N GLN A 351 0.70 32.72 38.94
CA GLN A 351 1.22 31.51 39.60
C GLN A 351 2.67 31.68 40.04
N ILE A 352 2.92 31.76 41.36
CA ILE A 352 4.27 31.79 41.94
C ILE A 352 4.84 30.36 41.95
N SER A 353 6.06 30.19 41.42
CA SER A 353 6.84 28.95 41.54
C SER A 353 8.13 29.21 42.33
N HIS A 354 8.25 28.56 43.48
CA HIS A 354 9.47 28.59 44.29
C HIS A 354 10.67 27.95 43.58
N SER A 355 10.45 27.00 42.66
CA SER A 355 11.51 26.42 41.82
C SER A 355 12.11 27.49 40.89
N LEU A 356 11.27 28.31 40.25
CA LEU A 356 11.74 29.42 39.42
C LEU A 356 12.37 30.55 40.23
N GLU A 357 11.92 30.80 41.46
CA GLU A 357 12.57 31.77 42.36
C GLU A 357 13.99 31.33 42.75
N HIS A 358 14.17 30.04 43.10
CA HIS A 358 15.48 29.43 43.33
C HIS A 358 16.38 29.54 42.10
N LEU A 359 15.86 29.21 40.91
CA LEU A 359 16.62 29.34 39.66
C LEU A 359 16.96 30.80 39.29
N LYS A 360 16.12 31.77 39.62
CA LYS A 360 16.43 33.22 39.50
C LYS A 360 17.58 33.62 40.43
N GLU A 361 17.62 33.12 41.67
CA GLU A 361 18.74 33.38 42.58
C GLU A 361 20.04 32.76 42.05
N ILE A 362 20.00 31.52 41.55
CA ILE A 362 21.15 30.85 40.93
C ILE A 362 21.63 31.64 39.70
N LEU A 363 20.72 32.07 38.84
CA LEU A 363 21.02 32.84 37.63
C LEU A 363 21.76 34.15 37.93
N SER A 364 21.46 34.81 39.07
CA SER A 364 22.16 36.04 39.48
C SER A 364 23.67 35.87 39.68
N LYS A 365 24.16 34.62 39.84
CA LYS A 365 25.57 34.26 40.02
C LYS A 365 26.27 33.95 38.68
N SER A 366 25.55 33.99 37.56
CA SER A 366 26.02 33.59 36.21
C SER A 366 26.84 32.27 36.21
N PRO A 367 26.30 31.16 36.73
CA PRO A 367 27.11 29.96 36.97
C PRO A 367 27.14 29.03 35.76
N ASP A 368 28.27 28.40 35.52
CA ASP A 368 28.25 27.11 34.81
C ASP A 368 27.72 26.05 35.80
N VAL A 369 26.77 25.22 35.38
CA VAL A 369 26.16 24.20 36.24
C VAL A 369 26.66 22.82 35.83
N ILE A 370 27.39 22.14 36.71
CA ILE A 370 27.85 20.77 36.50
C ILE A 370 26.80 19.81 37.06
N ILE A 371 26.30 18.90 36.21
CA ILE A 371 25.45 17.80 36.66
C ILE A 371 26.33 16.56 36.90
N ALA A 372 26.41 16.09 38.14
CA ALA A 372 27.07 14.85 38.51
C ALA A 372 26.04 13.72 38.70
N LEU A 373 26.36 12.52 38.22
CA LEU A 373 25.52 11.32 38.20
C LEU A 373 26.30 10.10 38.69
N ASP A 374 25.63 9.19 39.41
CA ASP A 374 26.21 7.88 39.79
C ASP A 374 25.73 6.69 38.96
N GLY A 375 24.87 6.92 37.96
CA GLY A 375 24.30 5.88 37.11
C GLY A 375 23.36 4.91 37.84
N GLN A 376 22.96 5.21 39.08
CA GLN A 376 22.08 4.41 39.92
C GLN A 376 20.88 5.24 40.42
N GLY A 377 20.42 6.19 39.59
CA GLY A 377 19.25 7.02 39.87
C GLY A 377 19.48 8.20 40.81
N ARG A 378 20.73 8.57 41.13
CA ARG A 378 21.05 9.81 41.87
C ARG A 378 21.79 10.83 41.02
N MET A 379 21.47 12.10 41.27
CA MET A 379 22.19 13.25 40.72
C MET A 379 22.52 14.29 41.79
N SER A 380 23.52 15.12 41.51
CA SER A 380 23.73 16.38 42.20
C SER A 380 24.22 17.44 41.22
N ALA A 381 23.60 18.60 41.25
CA ALA A 381 23.93 19.76 40.44
C ALA A 381 24.76 20.76 41.26
N TRP A 382 25.86 21.24 40.69
CA TRP A 382 26.81 22.15 41.33
C TRP A 382 27.06 23.37 40.45
N GLY A 383 26.80 24.57 40.97
CA GLY A 383 27.05 25.83 40.30
C GLY A 383 28.46 26.34 40.55
N LEU A 384 29.07 26.90 39.51
CA LEU A 384 30.43 27.44 39.53
C LEU A 384 30.42 28.90 39.10
N GLN A 385 30.72 29.79 40.04
CA GLN A 385 30.61 31.23 39.83
C GLN A 385 31.75 31.78 38.97
N SER A 386 31.40 32.56 37.94
CA SER A 386 32.29 33.51 37.26
C SER A 386 33.61 32.94 36.68
N ILE A 387 33.59 31.76 36.07
CA ILE A 387 34.79 31.19 35.41
C ILE A 387 35.29 32.07 34.25
N GLY A 388 34.37 32.74 33.52
CA GLY A 388 34.70 33.65 32.43
C GLY A 388 34.72 35.15 32.79
N HIS A 389 34.21 35.56 33.94
CA HIS A 389 33.97 36.98 34.24
C HIS A 389 35.13 37.62 35.03
N LYS A 390 35.55 38.83 34.66
CA LYS A 390 36.61 39.56 35.39
C LYS A 390 36.26 39.74 36.87
N ARG A 391 37.17 39.31 37.76
CA ARG A 391 37.15 39.61 39.20
C ARG A 391 36.92 41.11 39.44
N ARG A 392 35.98 41.46 40.34
CA ARG A 392 36.06 42.75 41.05
C ARG A 392 37.08 42.60 42.18
N ILE A 393 37.76 43.69 42.53
CA ILE A 393 38.81 43.68 43.57
C ILE A 393 38.24 43.22 44.94
N ASP A 394 36.94 43.46 45.17
CA ASP A 394 36.25 43.20 46.43
C ASP A 394 35.50 41.85 46.47
N THR A 395 35.70 40.95 45.50
CA THR A 395 35.03 39.63 45.50
C THR A 395 35.86 38.63 46.33
N PRO A 396 35.27 37.90 47.29
CA PRO A 396 36.02 36.98 48.15
C PRO A 396 36.73 35.87 47.35
N GLU A 397 37.82 35.33 47.92
CA GLU A 397 38.70 34.40 47.21
C GLU A 397 38.12 33.00 46.94
N ALA A 398 36.93 32.70 47.47
CA ALA A 398 36.27 31.40 47.39
C ALA A 398 36.14 30.93 45.93
N ARG A 399 36.87 29.87 45.58
CA ARG A 399 36.77 29.17 44.28
C ARG A 399 35.75 28.01 44.36
N ASP A 400 34.84 28.13 45.31
CA ASP A 400 34.10 27.01 45.87
C ASP A 400 32.83 26.78 45.06
N ALA A 401 32.65 25.54 44.61
CA ALA A 401 31.42 25.13 43.97
C ALA A 401 30.26 25.21 44.96
N PHE A 402 29.16 25.84 44.57
CA PHE A 402 27.96 25.91 45.39
C PHE A 402 26.93 24.87 44.94
N HIS A 403 26.20 24.31 45.89
CA HIS A 403 25.18 23.31 45.59
C HIS A 403 23.93 23.95 44.95
N VAL A 404 23.45 23.37 43.85
CA VAL A 404 22.23 23.81 43.13
C VAL A 404 21.04 22.92 43.47
N ALA A 405 21.19 21.60 43.33
CA ALA A 405 20.13 20.62 43.59
C ALA A 405 20.73 19.22 43.87
N HIS A 406 20.06 18.42 44.70
CA HIS A 406 20.37 17.01 44.92
C HIS A 406 19.09 16.22 44.71
N GLN A 407 19.18 15.03 44.10
CA GLN A 407 18.02 14.20 43.84
C GLN A 407 18.34 12.71 43.85
N GLU A 408 17.40 11.94 44.37
CA GLU A 408 17.38 10.47 44.30
C GLU A 408 16.16 9.96 43.52
N GLY A 409 16.20 8.70 43.08
CA GLY A 409 15.06 8.07 42.42
C GLY A 409 14.79 8.53 40.99
N LEU A 410 15.79 9.07 40.28
CA LEU A 410 15.73 9.16 38.81
C LEU A 410 15.61 7.75 38.21
N ASP A 411 14.95 7.67 37.06
CA ASP A 411 14.84 6.43 36.28
C ASP A 411 16.08 6.16 35.40
N LEU A 412 16.95 7.17 35.25
CA LEU A 412 18.27 7.06 34.61
C LEU A 412 19.19 6.14 35.42
N ARG A 413 19.22 4.85 35.06
CA ARG A 413 19.94 3.78 35.76
C ARG A 413 20.59 2.82 34.77
N PHE A 414 21.81 2.39 35.06
CA PHE A 414 22.58 1.50 34.19
C PHE A 414 23.02 0.23 34.91
N GLY A 415 23.28 -0.82 34.13
CA GLY A 415 23.82 -2.09 34.63
C GLY A 415 25.19 -1.93 35.27
N LYS A 416 25.59 -2.91 36.08
CA LYS A 416 26.96 -3.00 36.58
C LYS A 416 27.90 -3.20 35.38
N ASP A 417 29.03 -2.51 35.41
CA ASP A 417 30.09 -2.54 34.38
C ASP A 417 29.70 -1.96 33.00
N VAL A 418 28.54 -1.30 32.86
CA VAL A 418 28.17 -0.55 31.65
C VAL A 418 28.81 0.84 31.66
N ASN A 419 29.64 1.12 30.65
CA ASN A 419 30.16 2.47 30.39
C ASN A 419 29.10 3.31 29.67
N VAL A 420 29.01 4.60 30.03
CA VAL A 420 28.06 5.55 29.46
C VAL A 420 28.76 6.88 29.16
N ARG A 421 28.49 7.47 28.00
CA ARG A 421 28.85 8.85 27.66
C ARG A 421 27.57 9.69 27.55
N PHE A 422 27.61 10.90 28.08
CA PHE A 422 26.52 11.86 27.98
C PHE A 422 26.81 12.94 26.93
N GLU A 423 25.75 13.39 26.25
CA GLU A 423 25.70 14.66 25.52
C GLU A 423 24.38 15.34 25.90
N ALA A 424 24.45 16.57 26.40
CA ALA A 424 23.29 17.27 26.95
C ALA A 424 23.21 18.69 26.40
N TRP A 425 21.99 19.19 26.22
CA TRP A 425 21.74 20.57 25.80
C TRP A 425 20.44 21.12 26.35
N LEU A 426 20.31 22.43 26.19
CA LEU A 426 19.11 23.19 26.50
C LEU A 426 18.57 23.80 25.20
N GLU A 427 17.27 23.73 25.02
CA GLU A 427 16.53 24.27 23.87
C GLU A 427 15.18 24.78 24.39
N ASP A 428 14.93 26.07 24.20
CA ASP A 428 13.99 26.87 25.00
C ASP A 428 14.14 26.55 26.49
N ASP A 429 13.08 26.17 27.20
CA ASP A 429 13.14 25.77 28.62
C ASP A 429 13.23 24.26 28.85
N THR A 430 13.50 23.48 27.80
CA THR A 430 13.67 22.03 27.91
C THR A 430 15.14 21.63 28.02
N ILE A 431 15.42 20.63 28.86
CA ILE A 431 16.70 19.91 28.88
C ILE A 431 16.55 18.59 28.12
N SER A 432 17.47 18.34 27.20
CA SER A 432 17.60 17.07 26.49
C SER A 432 18.95 16.43 26.80
N VAL A 433 18.96 15.13 27.05
CA VAL A 433 20.14 14.36 27.43
C VAL A 433 20.17 13.05 26.65
N LEU A 434 21.22 12.88 25.83
CA LEU A 434 21.57 11.61 25.20
C LEU A 434 22.51 10.83 26.12
N ALA A 435 22.16 9.58 26.43
CA ALA A 435 23.01 8.64 27.15
C ALA A 435 23.45 7.51 26.22
N HIS A 436 24.67 7.62 25.67
CA HIS A 436 25.27 6.56 24.88
C HIS A 436 25.83 5.48 25.81
N ARG A 437 25.13 4.35 25.89
CA ARG A 437 25.56 3.16 26.63
C ARG A 437 26.37 2.26 25.70
N PHE A 438 27.54 1.84 26.15
CA PHE A 438 28.50 1.06 25.34
C PHE A 438 28.11 -0.44 25.22
N ASP A 439 26.91 -0.81 25.69
CA ASP A 439 26.27 -2.12 25.52
C ASP A 439 25.45 -2.21 24.21
N GLY A 440 25.23 -1.10 23.50
CA GLY A 440 24.45 -1.07 22.26
C GLY A 440 23.19 -0.21 22.31
N HIS A 441 23.06 0.68 23.30
CA HIS A 441 21.88 1.55 23.45
C HIS A 441 22.23 3.04 23.44
N VAL A 442 21.33 3.85 22.90
CA VAL A 442 21.32 5.30 23.10
C VAL A 442 19.96 5.73 23.59
N GLU A 443 19.89 6.13 24.86
CA GLU A 443 18.65 6.61 25.45
C GLU A 443 18.54 8.12 25.27
N PHE A 444 17.40 8.57 24.76
CA PHE A 444 17.04 9.99 24.70
C PHE A 444 16.15 10.34 25.88
N TRP A 445 16.61 11.23 26.74
CA TRP A 445 15.88 11.72 27.92
C TRP A 445 15.54 13.20 27.77
N GLN A 446 14.34 13.60 28.18
CA GLN A 446 13.88 14.99 28.13
C GLN A 446 13.13 15.39 29.40
N GLY A 447 13.21 16.67 29.78
CA GLY A 447 12.44 17.27 30.87
C GLY A 447 12.42 18.80 30.82
N ASP A 448 11.61 19.43 31.67
CA ASP A 448 11.63 20.89 31.87
C ASP A 448 12.81 21.28 32.78
N ILE A 449 13.52 22.37 32.47
CA ILE A 449 14.65 22.85 33.29
C ILE A 449 14.23 23.22 34.73
N GLU A 450 13.01 23.75 34.89
CA GLU A 450 12.41 24.06 36.18
C GLU A 450 12.24 22.80 37.05
N THR A 451 11.59 21.78 36.50
CA THR A 451 11.32 20.51 37.21
C THR A 451 12.63 19.78 37.47
N PHE A 452 13.50 19.69 36.46
CA PHE A 452 14.79 18.99 36.52
C PHE A 452 15.69 19.47 37.67
N LEU A 453 15.76 20.79 37.91
CA LEU A 453 16.57 21.40 38.97
C LEU A 453 15.78 21.88 40.20
N SER A 454 14.47 21.58 40.27
CA SER A 454 13.65 21.90 41.44
C SER A 454 14.24 21.27 42.72
N PRO A 455 14.19 21.93 43.89
CA PRO A 455 14.48 21.27 45.15
C PRO A 455 13.42 20.24 45.59
N SER A 456 12.22 20.25 44.98
CA SER A 456 11.02 19.59 45.53
C SER A 456 10.34 18.58 44.60
N ALA A 457 10.70 18.50 43.31
CA ALA A 457 10.09 17.56 42.37
C ALA A 457 10.51 16.10 42.63
N ALA A 458 9.59 15.15 42.38
CA ALA A 458 9.91 13.72 42.48
C ALA A 458 10.87 13.29 41.35
N GLY A 459 11.59 12.17 41.56
CA GLY A 459 12.60 11.68 40.61
C GLY A 459 12.05 11.42 39.19
N PRO A 460 10.96 10.63 39.03
CA PRO A 460 10.38 10.30 37.72
C PRO A 460 9.82 11.49 36.93
N ASP A 461 9.46 12.60 37.60
CA ASP A 461 8.88 13.77 36.95
C ASP A 461 9.94 14.66 36.26
N ARG A 462 11.23 14.45 36.56
CA ARG A 462 12.34 15.33 36.16
C ARG A 462 12.91 15.05 34.77
N LEU A 463 12.98 13.78 34.39
CA LEU A 463 13.46 13.32 33.09
C LEU A 463 12.66 12.09 32.69
N LYS A 464 12.10 12.10 31.48
CA LYS A 464 11.39 10.98 30.89
C LYS A 464 12.19 10.43 29.71
N LYS A 465 12.29 9.10 29.60
CA LYS A 465 12.89 8.45 28.42
C LYS A 465 11.92 8.57 27.25
N VAL A 466 12.31 9.33 26.23
CA VAL A 466 11.50 9.60 25.03
C VAL A 466 11.78 8.57 23.93
N ALA A 467 13.01 8.06 23.85
CA ALA A 467 13.39 6.97 22.96
C ALA A 467 14.54 6.14 23.52
N ASP A 468 14.66 4.92 23.00
CA ASP A 468 15.74 3.97 23.27
C ASP A 468 16.19 3.43 21.91
N TRP A 469 17.27 4.00 21.36
CA TRP A 469 17.77 3.64 20.04
C TRP A 469 18.74 2.47 20.13
N THR A 470 18.34 1.35 19.54
CA THR A 470 19.08 0.08 19.48
C THR A 470 18.77 -0.68 18.18
N GLY A 471 19.44 -1.81 17.96
CA GLY A 471 19.17 -2.73 16.86
C GLY A 471 20.39 -3.48 16.37
N HIS A 472 20.44 -3.74 15.06
CA HIS A 472 21.52 -4.55 14.48
C HIS A 472 22.73 -3.71 14.09
N SER A 473 23.92 -4.29 14.19
CA SER A 473 25.16 -3.71 13.66
C SER A 473 25.32 -3.93 12.15
N SER A 474 24.70 -4.98 11.59
CA SER A 474 24.72 -5.33 10.17
C SER A 474 23.32 -5.36 9.56
N ASN A 475 23.22 -5.34 8.22
CA ASN A 475 21.93 -5.18 7.53
C ASN A 475 20.98 -6.35 7.81
N ILE A 476 19.74 -6.05 8.20
CA ILE A 476 18.59 -6.94 8.30
C ILE A 476 18.25 -7.49 6.91
N GLU A 477 18.07 -8.80 6.82
CA GLU A 477 17.71 -9.52 5.59
C GLU A 477 16.36 -10.23 5.67
N ALA A 478 15.83 -10.43 6.88
CA ALA A 478 14.51 -10.99 7.11
C ALA A 478 13.89 -10.43 8.38
N LEU A 479 12.56 -10.33 8.38
CA LEU A 479 11.73 -9.93 9.51
C LEU A 479 10.51 -10.85 9.51
N GLN A 480 10.20 -11.46 10.65
CA GLN A 480 9.11 -12.44 10.76
C GLN A 480 8.33 -12.25 12.07
N PRO A 481 6.98 -12.21 12.03
CA PRO A 481 6.19 -12.19 13.25
C PRO A 481 6.20 -13.54 13.97
N VAL A 482 6.21 -13.47 15.31
CA VAL A 482 6.08 -14.58 16.24
C VAL A 482 5.01 -14.28 17.29
N GLU A 483 4.64 -15.28 18.09
CA GLU A 483 3.59 -15.15 19.12
C GLU A 483 2.23 -14.58 18.62
N ASP A 484 1.73 -15.07 17.48
CA ASP A 484 0.56 -14.50 16.79
C ASP A 484 0.69 -12.99 16.46
N GLY A 485 1.91 -12.49 16.29
CA GLY A 485 2.21 -11.09 15.96
C GLY A 485 2.34 -10.15 17.16
N LYS A 486 2.56 -10.67 18.37
CA LYS A 486 2.93 -9.83 19.55
C LYS A 486 4.40 -9.41 19.55
N ALA A 487 5.25 -10.18 18.88
CA ALA A 487 6.66 -9.89 18.73
C ALA A 487 7.11 -10.16 17.29
N LEU A 488 8.28 -9.61 16.93
CA LEU A 488 8.93 -9.83 15.64
C LEU A 488 10.35 -10.35 15.88
N ILE A 489 10.82 -11.28 15.06
CA ILE A 489 12.23 -11.66 15.02
C ILE A 489 12.83 -11.09 13.73
N SER A 490 13.94 -10.36 13.87
CA SER A 490 14.74 -9.88 12.73
C SER A 490 16.07 -10.63 12.64
N ARG A 491 16.49 -10.95 11.42
CA ARG A 491 17.79 -11.57 11.12
C ARG A 491 18.68 -10.61 10.34
N ALA A 492 19.90 -10.41 10.83
CA ALA A 492 20.92 -9.64 10.13
C ALA A 492 21.84 -10.53 9.27
N ARG A 493 22.53 -9.91 8.31
CA ARG A 493 23.49 -10.54 7.38
C ARG A 493 24.66 -11.22 8.08
N SER A 494 25.05 -10.74 9.25
CA SER A 494 26.04 -11.38 10.13
C SER A 494 25.59 -12.76 10.63
N GLY A 495 24.29 -13.06 10.57
CA GLY A 495 23.68 -14.24 11.17
C GLY A 495 23.02 -13.97 12.52
N ASP A 496 23.18 -12.76 13.07
CA ASP A 496 22.60 -12.37 14.36
C ASP A 496 21.07 -12.26 14.29
N PHE A 497 20.42 -12.64 15.39
CA PHE A 497 18.97 -12.54 15.56
C PHE A 497 18.65 -11.54 16.67
N ALA A 498 17.52 -10.85 16.56
CA ALA A 498 16.97 -9.99 17.60
C ALA A 498 15.46 -10.17 17.66
N GLU A 499 14.91 -10.40 18.85
CA GLU A 499 13.48 -10.39 19.12
C GLU A 499 13.03 -8.99 19.57
N TRP A 500 11.87 -8.59 19.08
CA TRP A 500 11.28 -7.26 19.27
C TRP A 500 9.88 -7.42 19.84
N GLU A 501 9.74 -7.21 21.14
CA GLU A 501 8.45 -7.28 21.84
C GLU A 501 7.65 -5.98 21.66
N LEU A 502 6.35 -6.11 21.41
CA LEU A 502 5.44 -4.95 21.36
C LEU A 502 5.00 -4.57 22.77
N GLY A 503 5.45 -3.39 23.22
CA GLY A 503 5.05 -2.80 24.49
C GLY A 503 3.59 -2.36 24.53
N ALA A 504 3.07 -2.14 25.75
CA ALA A 504 1.70 -1.69 25.97
C ALA A 504 1.41 -0.26 25.45
N ASP A 505 2.46 0.49 25.12
CA ASP A 505 2.43 1.80 24.47
C ASP A 505 2.44 1.73 22.93
N GLY A 506 2.53 0.53 22.36
CA GLY A 506 2.60 0.31 20.91
C GLY A 506 3.98 0.52 20.29
N LEU A 507 5.05 0.55 21.10
CA LEU A 507 6.43 0.63 20.64
C LEU A 507 7.14 -0.74 20.72
N LEU A 508 8.14 -0.94 19.88
CA LEU A 508 8.99 -2.13 19.90
C LEU A 508 10.17 -1.97 20.86
N TYR A 509 10.42 -3.00 21.66
CA TYR A 509 11.57 -3.11 22.56
C TYR A 509 12.39 -4.35 22.21
N LEU A 510 13.71 -4.22 22.25
CA LEU A 510 14.63 -5.36 22.08
C LEU A 510 14.53 -6.27 23.32
N SER A 511 14.28 -7.56 23.11
CA SER A 511 14.30 -8.56 24.19
C SER A 511 15.73 -9.04 24.49
N ASP A 512 16.00 -9.36 25.76
CA ASP A 512 17.28 -9.91 26.23
C ASP A 512 17.38 -11.44 26.02
N GLU A 513 16.31 -12.11 25.57
CA GLU A 513 16.30 -13.57 25.39
C GLU A 513 17.03 -14.03 24.10
N GLN A 514 17.68 -15.19 24.16
CA GLN A 514 18.29 -15.83 22.98
C GLN A 514 17.24 -16.64 22.23
N VAL A 515 16.97 -16.27 20.96
CA VAL A 515 15.92 -16.87 20.14
C VAL A 515 16.47 -17.37 18.81
N ASP A 516 16.07 -18.58 18.42
CA ASP A 516 16.34 -19.16 17.11
C ASP A 516 15.40 -18.58 16.04
N PHE A 517 15.93 -18.25 14.86
CA PHE A 517 15.08 -17.79 13.75
C PHE A 517 14.18 -18.91 13.22
N PRO A 518 12.84 -18.73 13.16
CA PRO A 518 11.93 -19.81 12.79
C PRO A 518 12.18 -20.34 11.37
N SER A 519 12.33 -21.67 11.24
CA SER A 519 12.42 -22.35 9.95
C SER A 519 11.05 -22.55 9.28
N ALA A 520 10.29 -21.47 9.12
CA ALA A 520 8.92 -21.50 8.61
C ALA A 520 8.89 -21.71 7.08
N ARG A 521 8.69 -22.97 6.64
CA ARG A 521 8.24 -23.26 5.27
C ARG A 521 6.73 -23.06 5.17
N VAL A 522 6.31 -21.91 4.68
CA VAL A 522 4.90 -21.66 4.37
C VAL A 522 4.47 -22.55 3.19
N SER A 523 3.52 -23.44 3.43
CA SER A 523 2.90 -24.27 2.38
C SER A 523 1.93 -23.43 1.56
N PHE A 524 2.16 -23.33 0.26
CA PHE A 524 1.23 -22.66 -0.65
C PHE A 524 0.17 -23.65 -1.16
N PRO A 525 -1.11 -23.24 -1.28
CA PRO A 525 -2.14 -24.03 -1.93
C PRO A 525 -1.83 -24.24 -3.42
N ASP A 526 -2.25 -25.37 -3.97
CA ASP A 526 -2.14 -25.65 -5.40
C ASP A 526 -3.25 -24.89 -6.15
N LEU A 527 -2.90 -23.69 -6.62
CA LEU A 527 -3.83 -22.76 -7.28
C LEU A 527 -3.54 -22.69 -8.78
N ASP A 528 -4.60 -22.79 -9.59
CA ASP A 528 -4.47 -22.71 -11.03
C ASP A 528 -4.39 -21.25 -11.54
N VAL A 529 -3.21 -20.65 -11.34
CA VAL A 529 -2.84 -19.33 -11.85
C VAL A 529 -1.93 -19.43 -13.07
N GLU A 530 -1.84 -18.34 -13.84
CA GLU A 530 -0.99 -18.25 -15.02
C GLU A 530 0.49 -18.52 -14.69
N LYS A 531 1.26 -19.06 -15.65
CA LYS A 531 2.68 -19.42 -15.44
C LYS A 531 3.53 -18.26 -14.90
N GLN A 532 3.28 -17.04 -15.37
CA GLN A 532 3.98 -15.85 -14.92
C GLN A 532 3.82 -15.53 -13.41
N PHE A 533 2.82 -16.11 -12.74
CA PHE A 533 2.65 -16.02 -11.29
C PHE A 533 3.09 -17.32 -10.57
N LYS A 534 2.90 -18.51 -11.18
CA LYS A 534 3.38 -19.79 -10.61
C LYS A 534 4.90 -19.83 -10.43
N ASP A 535 5.64 -19.31 -11.41
CA ASP A 535 7.12 -19.33 -11.42
C ASP A 535 7.77 -18.19 -10.60
N SER A 536 6.97 -17.39 -9.89
CA SER A 536 7.44 -16.21 -9.15
C SER A 536 8.09 -16.53 -7.80
N ALA A 537 9.17 -15.82 -7.49
CA ALA A 537 9.85 -15.87 -6.20
C ALA A 537 9.12 -15.08 -5.10
N ILE A 538 8.37 -14.02 -5.46
CA ILE A 538 7.72 -13.12 -4.50
C ILE A 538 6.25 -13.52 -4.38
N ARG A 539 5.91 -14.10 -3.23
CA ARG A 539 4.57 -14.60 -2.92
C ARG A 539 4.33 -14.59 -1.41
N ALA A 540 3.09 -14.27 -1.02
CA ALA A 540 2.63 -14.32 0.37
C ALA A 540 1.32 -15.11 0.42
N VAL A 541 1.05 -15.83 1.51
CA VAL A 541 -0.24 -16.52 1.72
C VAL A 541 -0.61 -16.52 3.19
N ASN A 542 -1.91 -16.40 3.47
CA ASN A 542 -2.51 -16.60 4.78
C ASN A 542 -3.68 -17.60 4.67
N GLY A 543 -4.46 -17.78 5.73
CA GLY A 543 -5.60 -18.71 5.74
C GLY A 543 -6.80 -18.35 4.85
N GLN A 544 -6.74 -17.23 4.13
CA GLN A 544 -7.83 -16.68 3.30
C GLN A 544 -7.41 -16.34 1.87
N VAL A 545 -6.24 -15.72 1.68
CA VAL A 545 -5.76 -15.22 0.38
C VAL A 545 -4.30 -15.55 0.14
N ALA A 546 -3.95 -15.73 -1.13
CA ALA A 546 -2.59 -15.85 -1.64
C ALA A 546 -2.33 -14.68 -2.61
N ALA A 547 -1.23 -13.97 -2.41
CA ALA A 547 -0.77 -12.87 -3.24
C ALA A 547 0.51 -13.28 -3.99
N PHE A 548 0.52 -13.05 -5.30
CA PHE A 548 1.62 -13.39 -6.21
C PHE A 548 2.05 -12.13 -6.96
N VAL A 549 3.36 -11.97 -7.18
CA VAL A 549 3.90 -11.00 -8.13
C VAL A 549 4.21 -11.71 -9.45
N SER A 550 4.07 -11.06 -10.60
CA SER A 550 4.55 -11.60 -11.89
C SER A 550 6.09 -11.75 -11.91
N THR A 551 6.60 -12.60 -12.81
CA THR A 551 8.06 -12.78 -13.00
C THR A 551 8.83 -11.52 -13.38
N ASP A 552 8.18 -10.51 -13.95
CA ASP A 552 8.79 -9.19 -14.26
C ASP A 552 8.72 -8.19 -13.08
N GLY A 553 8.08 -8.58 -11.98
CA GLY A 553 7.90 -7.77 -10.77
C GLY A 553 6.76 -6.75 -10.83
N LYS A 554 6.05 -6.57 -11.95
CA LYS A 554 5.17 -5.41 -12.17
C LYS A 554 3.68 -5.65 -11.94
N GLN A 555 3.21 -6.90 -11.99
CA GLN A 555 1.81 -7.23 -11.77
C GLN A 555 1.63 -7.90 -10.41
N LEU A 556 0.61 -7.48 -9.68
CA LEU A 556 0.11 -8.14 -8.48
C LEU A 556 -1.15 -8.93 -8.83
N LEU A 557 -1.22 -10.17 -8.37
CA LEU A 557 -2.39 -11.02 -8.43
C LEU A 557 -2.75 -11.48 -7.02
N ILE A 558 -3.96 -11.20 -6.56
CA ILE A 558 -4.49 -11.72 -5.29
C ILE A 558 -5.59 -12.74 -5.61
N VAL A 559 -5.51 -13.90 -4.95
CA VAL A 559 -6.39 -15.06 -5.18
C VAL A 559 -6.92 -15.57 -3.83
N ALA A 560 -8.20 -15.90 -3.75
CA ALA A 560 -8.80 -16.58 -2.60
C ALA A 560 -8.15 -17.97 -2.41
N ALA A 561 -7.48 -18.19 -1.28
CA ALA A 561 -6.57 -19.32 -1.06
C ALA A 561 -7.25 -20.69 -1.01
N LYS A 562 -8.57 -20.74 -0.75
CA LYS A 562 -9.34 -22.00 -0.70
C LYS A 562 -10.16 -22.24 -1.96
N GLU A 563 -10.70 -21.18 -2.56
CA GLU A 563 -11.65 -21.27 -3.67
C GLU A 563 -11.00 -21.06 -5.05
N GLY A 564 -9.85 -20.38 -5.12
CA GLY A 564 -9.14 -20.08 -6.36
C GLY A 564 -9.68 -18.90 -7.17
N TYR A 565 -10.61 -18.11 -6.63
CA TYR A 565 -11.10 -16.89 -7.29
C TYR A 565 -10.03 -15.79 -7.30
N ILE A 566 -9.84 -15.12 -8.44
CA ILE A 566 -9.10 -13.86 -8.48
C ILE A 566 -9.89 -12.79 -7.72
N GLU A 567 -9.26 -12.19 -6.71
CA GLU A 567 -9.82 -11.03 -5.99
C GLU A 567 -9.29 -9.70 -6.52
N HIS A 568 -8.02 -9.65 -6.93
CA HIS A 568 -7.42 -8.39 -7.40
C HIS A 568 -6.37 -8.67 -8.46
N ARG A 569 -6.29 -7.78 -9.46
CA ARG A 569 -5.18 -7.72 -10.41
C ARG A 569 -4.81 -6.26 -10.64
N GLU A 570 -3.55 -5.91 -10.41
CA GLU A 570 -3.07 -4.54 -10.53
C GLU A 570 -1.69 -4.51 -11.20
N SER A 571 -1.40 -3.47 -11.98
CA SER A 571 -0.13 -3.28 -12.69
C SER A 571 0.57 -2.01 -12.20
N PHE A 572 1.78 -2.18 -11.67
CA PHE A 572 2.60 -1.12 -11.08
C PHE A 572 3.72 -0.67 -12.03
N LYS A 573 4.09 0.62 -11.92
CA LYS A 573 5.20 1.21 -12.70
C LYS A 573 6.58 0.78 -12.19
N LYS A 574 6.73 0.64 -10.87
CA LYS A 574 7.94 0.15 -10.19
C LYS A 574 7.76 -1.35 -9.86
N PRO A 575 8.82 -2.17 -9.88
CA PRO A 575 8.72 -3.58 -9.52
C PRO A 575 8.49 -3.76 -8.02
N ILE A 576 7.56 -4.63 -7.65
CA ILE A 576 7.33 -5.09 -6.28
C ILE A 576 8.54 -5.93 -5.84
N LYS A 577 8.98 -5.73 -4.59
CA LYS A 577 10.11 -6.45 -3.96
C LYS A 577 9.66 -7.34 -2.81
N HIS A 578 8.66 -6.88 -2.04
CA HIS A 578 8.21 -7.52 -0.81
C HIS A 578 6.69 -7.61 -0.79
N LEU A 579 6.15 -8.71 -0.27
CA LEU A 579 4.73 -8.87 0.06
C LEU A 579 4.61 -9.38 1.49
N CYS A 580 3.74 -8.78 2.30
CA CYS A 580 3.43 -9.27 3.64
C CYS A 580 1.93 -9.19 3.90
N LEU A 581 1.32 -10.32 4.27
CA LEU A 581 -0.11 -10.43 4.58
C LEU A 581 -0.35 -10.43 6.08
N LEU A 582 -1.38 -9.74 6.53
CA LEU A 582 -1.91 -9.79 7.89
C LEU A 582 -3.37 -10.23 7.85
N SER A 583 -3.76 -11.14 8.75
CA SER A 583 -5.17 -11.49 8.97
C SER A 583 -5.40 -11.81 10.45
N PRO A 584 -5.67 -10.81 11.32
CA PRO A 584 -5.83 -11.03 12.76
C PRO A 584 -7.17 -11.70 13.07
N ALA A 585 -8.18 -11.48 12.21
CA ALA A 585 -9.47 -12.14 12.23
C ALA A 585 -10.00 -12.36 10.80
N ARG A 586 -11.01 -13.23 10.65
CA ARG A 586 -11.56 -13.63 9.32
C ARG A 586 -12.20 -12.51 8.48
N SER A 587 -12.41 -11.32 9.05
CA SER A 587 -12.98 -10.14 8.38
C SER A 587 -11.97 -9.00 8.25
N GLN A 588 -10.71 -9.22 8.63
CA GLN A 588 -9.68 -8.21 8.75
C GLN A 588 -8.46 -8.70 7.97
N THR A 589 -8.32 -8.33 6.70
CA THR A 589 -7.21 -8.81 5.87
C THR A 589 -6.53 -7.65 5.16
N PHE A 590 -5.21 -7.57 5.33
CA PHE A 590 -4.35 -6.52 4.78
C PHE A 590 -3.19 -7.11 4.01
N LEU A 591 -2.74 -6.40 2.98
CA LEU A 591 -1.55 -6.70 2.21
C LEU A 591 -0.66 -5.47 2.18
N ALA A 592 0.57 -5.60 2.67
CA ALA A 592 1.64 -4.64 2.46
C ALA A 592 2.38 -5.00 1.17
N VAL A 593 2.33 -4.10 0.19
CA VAL A 593 3.05 -4.19 -1.09
C VAL A 593 4.28 -3.30 -1.02
N GLY A 594 5.46 -3.90 -0.88
CA GLY A 594 6.73 -3.19 -0.72
C GLY A 594 7.49 -3.03 -2.03
N PHE A 595 7.87 -1.78 -2.32
CA PHE A 595 8.80 -1.37 -3.36
C PHE A 595 10.16 -1.01 -2.72
N ASP A 596 11.12 -0.52 -3.51
CA ASP A 596 12.44 -0.13 -2.99
C ASP A 596 12.39 0.97 -1.90
N GLU A 597 11.49 1.94 -2.04
CA GLU A 597 11.41 3.15 -1.17
C GLU A 597 10.03 3.41 -0.54
N ASN A 598 9.02 2.60 -0.87
CA ASN A 598 7.63 2.84 -0.47
C ASN A 598 6.92 1.53 -0.16
N VAL A 599 5.92 1.59 0.73
CA VAL A 599 4.96 0.50 0.97
C VAL A 599 3.55 1.03 0.74
N GLU A 600 2.76 0.27 -0.01
CA GLU A 600 1.34 0.50 -0.18
C GLU A 600 0.56 -0.56 0.62
N ILE A 601 -0.27 -0.12 1.56
CA ILE A 601 -1.11 -1.00 2.37
C ILE A 601 -2.50 -1.05 1.73
N LEU A 602 -2.86 -2.23 1.26
CA LEU A 602 -4.17 -2.56 0.74
C LEU A 602 -5.02 -3.26 1.81
N VAL A 603 -6.31 -2.96 1.87
CA VAL A 603 -7.32 -3.67 2.67
C VAL A 603 -8.25 -4.47 1.76
N GLN A 604 -8.69 -5.63 2.23
CA GLN A 604 -9.69 -6.45 1.55
C GLN A 604 -11.12 -5.95 1.88
N GLY A 605 -11.87 -5.50 0.87
CA GLY A 605 -13.28 -5.11 0.92
C GLY A 605 -14.22 -6.13 0.24
N ARG A 606 -15.50 -5.78 0.07
CA ARG A 606 -16.52 -6.65 -0.57
C ARG A 606 -16.30 -6.80 -2.08
N TYR A 607 -16.88 -7.86 -2.65
CA TYR A 607 -17.03 -7.99 -4.11
C TYR A 607 -18.31 -7.29 -4.58
N GLU A 608 -18.18 -6.39 -5.56
CA GLU A 608 -19.31 -5.65 -6.15
C GLU A 608 -19.50 -6.12 -7.60
N HIS A 609 -20.54 -6.92 -7.86
CA HIS A 609 -20.76 -7.54 -9.18
C HIS A 609 -21.09 -6.50 -10.26
N GLY A 610 -20.35 -6.52 -11.36
CA GLY A 610 -20.53 -5.57 -12.48
C GLY A 610 -19.97 -4.17 -12.22
N SER A 611 -19.21 -3.97 -11.14
CA SER A 611 -18.53 -2.70 -10.86
C SER A 611 -17.03 -2.80 -11.16
N ASN A 612 -16.45 -1.72 -11.66
CA ASN A 612 -15.00 -1.57 -11.81
C ASN A 612 -14.29 -1.25 -10.47
N SER A 613 -15.01 -1.20 -9.34
CA SER A 613 -14.42 -1.06 -8.00
C SER A 613 -13.67 -2.35 -7.63
N GLY A 614 -12.38 -2.23 -7.37
CA GLY A 614 -11.55 -3.35 -6.92
C GLY A 614 -11.98 -3.86 -5.54
N ILE A 615 -11.97 -5.18 -5.34
CA ILE A 615 -12.17 -5.81 -4.02
C ILE A 615 -11.14 -5.29 -3.01
N TRP A 616 -9.94 -4.91 -3.48
CA TRP A 616 -8.86 -4.40 -2.64
C TRP A 616 -8.65 -2.91 -2.85
N SER A 617 -8.45 -2.18 -1.74
CA SER A 617 -8.34 -0.73 -1.72
C SER A 617 -7.11 -0.25 -0.96
N SER A 618 -6.39 0.74 -1.51
CA SER A 618 -5.27 1.39 -0.81
C SER A 618 -5.78 2.27 0.33
N VAL A 619 -5.28 2.04 1.55
CA VAL A 619 -5.69 2.76 2.77
C VAL A 619 -4.59 3.51 3.46
N LYS A 620 -3.31 3.19 3.18
CA LYS A 620 -2.16 3.88 3.76
C LYS A 620 -0.93 3.69 2.88
N LYS A 621 -0.15 4.76 2.71
CA LYS A 621 1.15 4.72 2.02
C LYS A 621 2.26 5.15 2.99
N ILE A 622 3.34 4.37 3.01
CA ILE A 622 4.52 4.63 3.83
C ILE A 622 5.67 4.91 2.86
N SER A 623 6.45 5.95 3.11
CA SER A 623 7.56 6.34 2.25
C SER A 623 8.84 6.55 3.07
N VAL A 624 9.95 6.04 2.53
CA VAL A 624 11.31 6.38 2.96
C VAL A 624 12.07 7.15 1.86
N SER A 625 11.36 7.61 0.82
CA SER A 625 11.98 8.32 -0.31
C SER A 625 12.61 9.63 0.15
N GLY A 626 13.84 9.89 -0.31
CA GLY A 626 14.64 11.04 0.12
C GLY A 626 15.33 10.89 1.49
N LEU A 627 15.14 9.79 2.22
CA LEU A 627 15.88 9.52 3.47
C LEU A 627 17.22 8.79 3.25
N GLY A 628 17.57 8.41 2.01
CA GLY A 628 18.76 7.60 1.72
C GLY A 628 18.61 6.13 2.11
N LEU A 629 17.37 5.63 2.23
CA LEU A 629 17.05 4.28 2.69
C LEU A 629 16.34 3.45 1.62
N ALA A 630 16.64 2.15 1.61
CA ALA A 630 15.91 1.13 0.84
C ALA A 630 15.29 0.08 1.77
N ILE A 631 14.11 -0.41 1.41
CA ILE A 631 13.33 -1.38 2.19
C ILE A 631 13.87 -2.80 1.94
N CYS A 632 14.29 -3.48 3.01
CA CYS A 632 14.87 -4.84 2.93
C CYS A 632 13.94 -5.95 3.44
N ALA A 633 13.02 -5.66 4.37
CA ALA A 633 12.02 -6.62 4.84
C ALA A 633 10.79 -5.90 5.44
N LEU A 634 9.66 -6.61 5.56
CA LEU A 634 8.40 -6.13 6.13
C LEU A 634 7.84 -7.16 7.12
N GLY A 635 7.31 -6.70 8.25
CA GLY A 635 6.71 -7.55 9.28
C GLY A 635 5.51 -6.88 9.94
N TRP A 636 4.36 -7.54 9.89
CA TRP A 636 3.13 -7.06 10.54
C TRP A 636 3.08 -7.46 12.01
N LEU A 637 2.59 -6.56 12.86
CA LEU A 637 2.18 -6.81 14.23
C LEU A 637 0.66 -7.07 14.30
N LYS A 638 0.22 -7.72 15.38
CA LYS A 638 -1.17 -8.14 15.59
C LYS A 638 -2.16 -6.99 15.69
N ASP A 639 -1.69 -5.85 16.18
CA ASP A 639 -2.44 -4.60 16.36
C ASP A 639 -2.66 -3.82 15.04
N GLY A 640 -2.07 -4.28 13.93
CA GLY A 640 -2.11 -3.62 12.63
C GLY A 640 -0.96 -2.63 12.39
N ALA A 641 0.05 -2.56 13.27
CA ALA A 641 1.26 -1.79 13.00
C ALA A 641 2.18 -2.56 12.03
N LEU A 642 2.95 -1.83 11.21
CA LEU A 642 3.87 -2.42 10.23
C LEU A 642 5.30 -1.98 10.54
N ALA A 643 6.14 -2.95 10.87
CA ALA A 643 7.58 -2.75 10.95
C ALA A 643 8.20 -2.87 9.55
N VAL A 644 8.95 -1.85 9.17
CA VAL A 644 9.66 -1.73 7.90
C VAL A 644 11.16 -1.78 8.21
N ALA A 645 11.83 -2.86 7.81
CA ALA A 645 13.27 -2.94 7.93
C ALA A 645 13.93 -2.14 6.81
N THR A 646 14.83 -1.24 7.19
CA THR A 646 15.61 -0.41 6.27
C THR A 646 17.08 -0.61 6.54
N SER A 647 17.68 -1.50 5.77
CA SER A 647 19.09 -1.88 5.89
C SER A 647 19.39 -2.43 7.30
N ASN A 648 20.02 -1.75 8.27
CA ASN A 648 20.18 -2.29 9.66
C ASN A 648 19.23 -1.70 10.72
N GLY A 649 18.37 -0.76 10.33
CA GLY A 649 17.37 -0.15 11.22
C GLY A 649 15.96 -0.70 11.01
N LEU A 650 15.08 -0.44 11.97
CA LEU A 650 13.64 -0.70 11.89
C LEU A 650 12.87 0.62 12.01
N LEU A 651 11.87 0.80 11.15
CA LEU A 651 10.94 1.93 11.18
C LEU A 651 9.53 1.38 11.44
N LEU A 652 8.88 1.84 12.51
CA LEU A 652 7.54 1.37 12.87
C LEU A 652 6.50 2.35 12.34
N SER A 653 5.63 1.91 11.42
CA SER A 653 4.44 2.67 11.06
C SER A 653 3.27 2.22 11.93
N GLY A 654 2.65 3.17 12.63
CA GLY A 654 1.53 2.89 13.53
C GLY A 654 0.30 2.31 12.81
N ASN A 655 -0.58 1.68 13.57
CA ASN A 655 -1.79 0.97 13.11
C ASN A 655 -2.98 1.86 12.70
N HIS A 656 -2.80 3.18 12.61
CA HIS A 656 -3.82 4.14 12.20
C HIS A 656 -3.53 4.71 10.79
N THR A 657 -4.59 5.09 10.07
CA THR A 657 -4.51 5.90 8.85
C THR A 657 -5.30 7.19 8.99
N GLN A 658 -4.91 8.22 8.24
CA GLN A 658 -5.63 9.50 8.21
C GLN A 658 -6.84 9.42 7.28
N THR A 659 -7.96 9.96 7.72
CA THR A 659 -9.25 9.91 7.02
C THR A 659 -9.17 10.59 5.65
N ASP A 660 -8.46 11.71 5.60
CA ASP A 660 -8.34 12.59 4.44
C ASP A 660 -7.40 12.01 3.35
N HIS A 661 -6.69 10.91 3.66
CA HIS A 661 -5.84 10.17 2.73
C HIS A 661 -6.55 8.97 2.10
N LEU A 662 -7.79 8.68 2.50
CA LEU A 662 -8.61 7.63 1.90
C LEU A 662 -9.25 8.12 0.60
N HIS A 663 -9.54 7.19 -0.31
CA HIS A 663 -10.31 7.51 -1.50
C HIS A 663 -11.74 7.95 -1.12
N GLY A 664 -12.31 8.96 -1.80
CA GLY A 664 -13.58 9.59 -1.39
C GLY A 664 -14.75 8.62 -1.20
N GLU A 665 -14.89 7.61 -2.06
CA GLU A 665 -15.93 6.57 -1.91
C GLU A 665 -15.73 5.73 -0.62
N LEU A 666 -14.49 5.49 -0.16
CA LEU A 666 -14.20 4.80 1.10
C LEU A 666 -14.45 5.71 2.31
N GLN A 667 -14.16 7.01 2.18
CA GLN A 667 -14.43 8.01 3.21
C GLN A 667 -15.93 8.13 3.47
N GLN A 668 -16.76 8.16 2.42
CA GLN A 668 -18.22 8.14 2.52
C GLN A 668 -18.73 6.83 3.14
N LYS A 669 -18.26 5.66 2.66
CA LYS A 669 -18.64 4.33 3.19
C LYS A 669 -18.25 4.07 4.65
N LEU A 670 -17.50 4.98 5.29
CA LEU A 670 -17.02 4.82 6.67
C LEU A 670 -17.95 5.40 7.73
N ASP A 671 -19.06 6.08 7.39
CA ASP A 671 -20.02 6.69 8.35
C ASP A 671 -19.30 7.37 9.53
N GLN A 672 -18.59 8.46 9.25
CA GLN A 672 -17.81 9.16 10.27
C GLN A 672 -18.66 10.23 10.95
N ASP A 673 -18.74 10.15 12.28
CA ASP A 673 -19.25 11.22 13.12
C ASP A 673 -18.44 12.51 12.84
N PRO A 674 -19.09 13.62 12.41
CA PRO A 674 -18.41 14.87 12.07
C PRO A 674 -17.66 15.51 13.26
N GLN A 675 -17.86 15.05 14.49
CA GLN A 675 -17.10 15.50 15.67
C GLN A 675 -15.75 14.78 15.85
N HIS A 676 -15.51 13.64 15.19
CA HIS A 676 -14.31 12.81 15.36
C HIS A 676 -13.33 12.92 14.18
N VAL A 677 -12.61 14.05 14.09
CA VAL A 677 -11.63 14.29 13.01
C VAL A 677 -10.32 13.52 13.22
N GLY A 678 -9.90 12.81 12.16
CA GLY A 678 -8.48 12.77 11.77
C GLY A 678 -7.89 11.39 11.47
N THR A 679 -8.15 10.37 12.30
CA THR A 679 -7.50 9.06 12.16
C THR A 679 -8.40 7.88 12.55
N VAL A 680 -8.34 6.80 11.76
CA VAL A 680 -9.08 5.55 11.99
C VAL A 680 -8.09 4.38 12.14
N PRO A 681 -8.26 3.46 13.11
CA PRO A 681 -7.48 2.23 13.20
C PRO A 681 -7.71 1.35 11.95
N LEU A 682 -6.64 0.83 11.35
CA LEU A 682 -6.71 -0.01 10.14
C LEU A 682 -7.63 -1.21 10.34
N ILE A 683 -7.55 -1.87 11.50
CA ILE A 683 -8.38 -3.02 11.88
C ILE A 683 -9.88 -2.69 11.81
N HIS A 684 -10.29 -1.57 12.41
CA HIS A 684 -11.69 -1.13 12.43
C HIS A 684 -12.22 -0.81 11.02
N LEU A 685 -11.36 -0.24 10.16
CA LEU A 685 -11.68 0.03 8.77
C LEU A 685 -11.94 -1.27 7.99
N ALA A 686 -11.12 -2.31 8.17
CA ALA A 686 -11.35 -3.61 7.53
C ALA A 686 -12.61 -4.31 8.04
N GLU A 687 -12.92 -4.18 9.33
CA GLU A 687 -14.19 -4.67 9.89
C GLU A 687 -15.39 -4.00 9.23
N LYS A 688 -15.45 -2.66 9.20
CA LYS A 688 -16.53 -1.89 8.55
C LYS A 688 -16.71 -2.31 7.09
N LEU A 689 -15.63 -2.41 6.31
CA LEU A 689 -15.69 -2.79 4.90
C LEU A 689 -16.19 -4.23 4.64
N ASN A 690 -16.06 -5.15 5.60
CA ASN A 690 -16.51 -6.54 5.47
C ASN A 690 -17.85 -6.84 6.18
N GLN A 691 -18.55 -5.82 6.70
CA GLN A 691 -19.89 -6.01 7.28
C GLN A 691 -20.91 -6.46 6.23
N PRO A 692 -21.95 -7.23 6.61
CA PRO A 692 -23.08 -7.51 5.73
C PRO A 692 -23.73 -6.21 5.24
N LEU A 693 -24.24 -6.22 4.02
CA LEU A 693 -24.97 -5.09 3.46
C LEU A 693 -26.29 -4.89 4.23
N PRO A 694 -26.71 -3.65 4.51
CA PRO A 694 -28.04 -3.40 5.06
C PRO A 694 -29.12 -3.78 4.04
N ALA A 695 -30.35 -3.96 4.53
CA ALA A 695 -31.50 -4.35 3.72
C ALA A 695 -31.79 -3.36 2.58
N TRP A 696 -31.65 -2.06 2.85
CA TRP A 696 -31.83 -0.98 1.86
C TRP A 696 -30.65 -0.80 0.89
N HIS A 697 -29.57 -1.58 1.00
CA HIS A 697 -28.45 -1.39 0.09
C HIS A 697 -28.88 -1.68 -1.37
N PRO A 698 -28.48 -0.85 -2.35
CA PRO A 698 -28.84 -1.05 -3.76
C PRO A 698 -28.61 -2.48 -4.26
N GLY A 699 -27.44 -3.06 -3.98
CA GLY A 699 -27.11 -4.44 -4.34
C GLY A 699 -28.02 -5.50 -3.69
N THR A 700 -28.55 -5.25 -2.50
CA THR A 700 -29.51 -6.15 -1.82
C THR A 700 -30.85 -6.13 -2.55
N LEU A 701 -31.38 -4.94 -2.84
CA LEU A 701 -32.66 -4.75 -3.51
C LEU A 701 -32.62 -5.26 -4.96
N THR A 702 -31.55 -4.91 -5.69
CA THR A 702 -31.30 -5.44 -7.04
C THR A 702 -31.21 -6.96 -7.04
N TYR A 703 -30.57 -7.59 -6.04
CA TYR A 703 -30.55 -9.05 -5.94
C TYR A 703 -31.95 -9.64 -5.65
N LEU A 704 -32.76 -9.04 -4.76
CA LEU A 704 -34.12 -9.52 -4.47
C LEU A 704 -35.02 -9.51 -5.72
N VAL A 705 -34.91 -8.51 -6.60
CA VAL A 705 -35.63 -8.50 -7.88
C VAL A 705 -35.13 -9.61 -8.81
N HIS A 706 -33.82 -9.76 -8.97
CA HIS A 706 -33.25 -10.81 -9.83
C HIS A 706 -33.51 -12.23 -9.31
N SER A 707 -33.59 -12.44 -7.99
CA SER A 707 -33.98 -13.74 -7.42
C SER A 707 -35.45 -14.09 -7.73
N GLY A 708 -36.27 -13.09 -8.06
CA GLY A 708 -37.68 -13.25 -8.45
C GLY A 708 -38.69 -12.73 -7.42
N ASN A 709 -38.22 -12.01 -6.40
CA ASN A 709 -39.03 -11.51 -5.28
C ASN A 709 -39.09 -9.97 -5.25
N PRO A 710 -39.66 -9.29 -6.28
CA PRO A 710 -39.72 -7.83 -6.31
C PRO A 710 -40.62 -7.26 -5.20
N SER A 711 -41.63 -8.01 -4.73
CA SER A 711 -42.47 -7.64 -3.57
C SER A 711 -41.66 -7.48 -2.29
N ALA A 712 -40.64 -8.33 -2.08
CA ALA A 712 -39.73 -8.22 -0.94
C ALA A 712 -38.94 -6.90 -1.00
N ALA A 713 -38.42 -6.53 -2.18
CA ALA A 713 -37.72 -5.25 -2.38
C ALA A 713 -38.64 -4.04 -2.14
N ILE A 714 -39.91 -4.11 -2.56
CA ILE A 714 -40.94 -3.09 -2.26
C ILE A 714 -41.19 -3.01 -0.75
N ASN A 715 -41.34 -4.14 -0.05
CA ASN A 715 -41.51 -4.19 1.41
C ASN A 715 -40.35 -3.52 2.16
N VAL A 716 -39.09 -3.72 1.71
CA VAL A 716 -37.94 -3.01 2.29
C VAL A 716 -38.09 -1.48 2.16
N PHE A 717 -38.51 -0.97 0.99
CA PHE A 717 -38.73 0.46 0.81
C PHE A 717 -39.92 1.00 1.61
N CYS A 718 -41.03 0.27 1.67
CA CYS A 718 -42.17 0.61 2.53
C CYS A 718 -41.70 0.78 3.99
N LYS A 719 -40.88 -0.16 4.47
CA LYS A 719 -40.32 -0.14 5.84
C LYS A 719 -39.26 0.93 6.04
N LEU A 720 -38.41 1.19 5.04
CA LEU A 720 -37.42 2.26 5.12
C LEU A 720 -38.12 3.62 5.28
N LEU A 721 -39.19 3.87 4.53
CA LEU A 721 -40.00 5.10 4.67
C LEU A 721 -40.62 5.23 6.07
N ASP A 722 -41.13 4.14 6.65
CA ASP A 722 -41.67 4.12 8.03
C ASP A 722 -40.61 4.59 9.06
N TYR A 723 -39.34 4.21 8.90
CA TYR A 723 -38.24 4.72 9.75
C TYR A 723 -37.87 6.16 9.41
N LEU A 724 -37.66 6.49 8.12
CA LEU A 724 -37.17 7.79 7.71
C LEU A 724 -38.11 8.95 8.08
N LYS A 725 -39.42 8.70 8.23
CA LYS A 725 -40.39 9.67 8.77
C LYS A 725 -40.05 10.19 10.18
N PHE A 726 -39.34 9.41 10.99
CA PHE A 726 -39.01 9.74 12.38
C PHE A 726 -37.50 9.73 12.70
N TRP A 727 -36.66 9.33 11.74
CA TRP A 727 -35.21 9.19 11.89
C TRP A 727 -34.46 10.50 11.57
N SER A 728 -33.45 10.82 12.38
CA SER A 728 -32.46 11.87 12.13
C SER A 728 -31.05 11.28 11.94
N GLU A 729 -30.11 12.02 11.35
CA GLU A 729 -28.78 11.50 11.00
C GLU A 729 -27.94 11.05 12.21
N ASP A 730 -28.22 11.58 13.40
CA ASP A 730 -27.61 11.17 14.68
C ASP A 730 -28.19 9.86 15.25
N ASP A 731 -29.33 9.39 14.72
CA ASP A 731 -30.02 8.18 15.21
C ASP A 731 -29.46 6.89 14.59
N ARG A 732 -29.45 5.80 15.36
CA ARG A 732 -29.03 4.49 14.85
C ARG A 732 -30.12 3.84 13.97
N LEU A 733 -29.89 3.79 12.65
CA LEU A 733 -30.72 2.99 11.73
C LEU A 733 -30.33 1.49 11.79
N PRO A 734 -31.23 0.56 12.21
CA PRO A 734 -30.90 -0.86 12.32
C PRO A 734 -30.74 -1.51 10.92
N PRO A 735 -29.66 -2.25 10.61
CA PRO A 735 -29.37 -2.76 9.25
C PRO A 735 -30.47 -3.62 8.59
N LEU A 736 -31.39 -4.20 9.37
CA LEU A 736 -32.53 -4.99 8.89
C LEU A 736 -33.88 -4.30 9.08
N LEU A 737 -33.91 -3.01 9.45
CA LEU A 737 -35.15 -2.25 9.71
C LEU A 737 -36.08 -2.90 10.76
N ASN A 738 -35.49 -3.68 11.69
CA ASN A 738 -36.16 -4.56 12.64
C ASN A 738 -37.11 -5.62 12.03
N LEU A 739 -36.91 -5.98 10.76
CA LEU A 739 -37.56 -7.13 10.13
C LEU A 739 -36.81 -8.42 10.50
N ASN A 740 -37.56 -9.49 10.75
CA ASN A 740 -36.98 -10.83 10.78
C ASN A 740 -36.59 -11.29 9.36
N PRO A 741 -35.59 -12.18 9.19
CA PRO A 741 -35.16 -12.66 7.87
C PRO A 741 -36.29 -13.23 7.00
N SER A 742 -37.28 -13.92 7.59
CA SER A 742 -38.47 -14.42 6.87
C SER A 742 -39.43 -13.29 6.47
N GLU A 743 -39.69 -12.33 7.37
CA GLU A 743 -40.57 -11.17 7.11
C GLU A 743 -40.02 -10.26 6.00
N LEU A 744 -38.69 -10.21 5.84
CA LEU A 744 -38.04 -9.51 4.74
C LEU A 744 -38.42 -10.10 3.37
N LEU A 745 -38.59 -11.43 3.29
CA LEU A 745 -38.81 -12.19 2.06
C LEU A 745 -40.31 -12.44 1.76
N GLU A 746 -41.15 -12.50 2.79
CA GLU A 746 -42.57 -12.91 2.68
C GLU A 746 -43.57 -11.74 2.67
N GLY A 747 -43.10 -10.49 2.57
CA GLY A 747 -43.95 -9.29 2.63
C GLY A 747 -44.68 -8.94 1.33
N GLU A 748 -46.01 -8.86 1.39
CA GLU A 748 -46.84 -8.18 0.37
C GLU A 748 -46.99 -6.69 0.73
N CYS A 749 -46.28 -5.82 0.01
CA CYS A 749 -46.51 -4.36 0.02
C CYS A 749 -46.76 -3.86 -1.41
N HIS A 750 -47.56 -2.81 -1.57
CA HIS A 750 -47.76 -2.11 -2.84
C HIS A 750 -47.10 -0.74 -2.78
N LEU A 751 -46.44 -0.35 -3.87
CA LEU A 751 -45.74 0.93 -3.97
C LEU A 751 -46.70 1.95 -4.60
N GLU A 752 -47.25 2.86 -3.80
CA GLU A 752 -48.13 3.92 -4.27
C GLU A 752 -47.30 5.16 -4.68
N ASN A 753 -47.75 5.95 -5.66
CA ASN A 753 -47.00 7.10 -6.16
C ASN A 753 -46.63 8.10 -5.06
N ASP A 754 -47.54 8.35 -4.11
CA ASP A 754 -47.30 9.21 -2.96
C ASP A 754 -46.16 8.66 -2.09
N THR A 755 -46.09 7.34 -1.88
CA THR A 755 -44.98 6.71 -1.13
C THR A 755 -43.64 6.77 -1.86
N VAL A 756 -43.65 6.75 -3.19
CA VAL A 756 -42.43 6.96 -4.00
C VAL A 756 -41.94 8.39 -3.84
N GLN A 757 -42.84 9.37 -3.96
CA GLN A 757 -42.50 10.79 -3.84
C GLN A 757 -41.99 11.13 -2.43
N ASP A 758 -42.70 10.71 -1.38
CA ASP A 758 -42.28 10.86 0.02
C ASP A 758 -40.86 10.30 0.24
N LEU A 759 -40.59 9.10 -0.28
CA LEU A 759 -39.31 8.42 -0.07
C LEU A 759 -38.17 9.06 -0.86
N VAL A 760 -38.43 9.56 -2.09
CA VAL A 760 -37.44 10.36 -2.81
C VAL A 760 -37.11 11.64 -2.04
N GLU A 761 -38.10 12.37 -1.52
CA GLU A 761 -37.86 13.57 -0.72
C GLU A 761 -37.03 13.27 0.54
N GLN A 762 -37.28 12.15 1.23
CA GLN A 762 -36.45 11.71 2.36
C GLN A 762 -35.02 11.32 1.93
N LEU A 763 -34.85 10.65 0.79
CA LEU A 763 -33.54 10.22 0.26
C LEU A 763 -32.74 11.34 -0.41
N GLU A 764 -33.36 12.46 -0.77
CA GLU A 764 -32.66 13.67 -1.25
C GLU A 764 -32.30 14.62 -0.10
N SER A 765 -33.03 14.56 1.02
CA SER A 765 -32.83 15.47 2.17
C SER A 765 -31.97 14.90 3.30
N LYS A 766 -31.74 13.59 3.36
CA LYS A 766 -31.00 12.91 4.44
C LYS A 766 -29.97 11.93 3.88
N HIS A 767 -28.79 11.86 4.47
CA HIS A 767 -27.76 10.87 4.10
C HIS A 767 -27.96 9.55 4.85
N LEU A 768 -28.06 8.44 4.12
CA LEU A 768 -28.21 7.11 4.74
C LEU A 768 -26.85 6.55 5.18
N PRO A 769 -26.77 5.87 6.34
CA PRO A 769 -25.56 5.19 6.74
C PRO A 769 -25.25 3.96 5.86
N ALA A 770 -23.96 3.63 5.80
CA ALA A 770 -23.33 2.51 5.13
C ALA A 770 -23.43 2.49 3.59
N ILE A 771 -23.82 3.61 2.98
CA ILE A 771 -23.83 3.81 1.52
C ILE A 771 -23.16 5.14 1.13
N SER A 772 -22.49 5.14 -0.02
CA SER A 772 -21.97 6.37 -0.65
C SER A 772 -23.08 7.20 -1.30
N GLU A 773 -22.84 8.48 -1.58
CA GLU A 773 -23.79 9.34 -2.32
C GLU A 773 -24.17 8.75 -3.69
N LYS A 774 -23.22 8.08 -4.34
CA LYS A 774 -23.41 7.37 -5.62
C LYS A 774 -24.34 6.18 -5.47
N GLU A 775 -24.18 5.39 -4.41
CA GLU A 775 -25.08 4.29 -4.07
C GLU A 775 -26.47 4.79 -3.64
N GLN A 776 -26.55 5.94 -2.97
CA GLN A 776 -27.81 6.57 -2.60
C GLN A 776 -28.59 7.10 -3.82
N LYS A 777 -27.90 7.69 -4.82
CA LYS A 777 -28.52 8.00 -6.13
C LYS A 777 -28.97 6.73 -6.86
N HIS A 778 -28.14 5.68 -6.85
CA HIS A 778 -28.51 4.40 -7.44
C HIS A 778 -29.73 3.76 -6.73
N LEU A 779 -29.89 3.96 -5.41
CA LEU A 779 -31.06 3.56 -4.64
C LEU A 779 -32.35 4.23 -5.14
N ILE A 780 -32.29 5.53 -5.43
CA ILE A 780 -33.42 6.28 -6.03
C ILE A 780 -33.76 5.74 -7.43
N CYS A 781 -32.76 5.43 -8.26
CA CYS A 781 -32.99 4.78 -9.56
C CYS A 781 -33.68 3.41 -9.41
N ILE A 782 -33.30 2.60 -8.41
CA ILE A 782 -33.94 1.31 -8.11
C ILE A 782 -35.39 1.51 -7.65
N LEU A 783 -35.67 2.51 -6.81
CA LEU A 783 -37.03 2.83 -6.38
C LEU A 783 -37.94 3.19 -7.57
N HIS A 784 -37.48 4.05 -8.48
CA HIS A 784 -38.23 4.38 -9.70
C HIS A 784 -38.39 3.19 -10.66
N ALA A 785 -37.37 2.32 -10.78
CA ALA A 785 -37.48 1.10 -11.56
C ALA A 785 -38.47 0.10 -10.94
N LEU A 786 -38.51 -0.02 -9.61
CA LEU A 786 -39.51 -0.83 -8.88
C LEU A 786 -40.92 -0.28 -9.05
N ALA A 787 -41.11 1.04 -8.92
CA ALA A 787 -42.39 1.70 -9.15
C ALA A 787 -42.92 1.37 -10.55
N TYR A 788 -42.08 1.54 -11.57
CA TYR A 788 -42.43 1.25 -12.95
C TYR A 788 -42.80 -0.23 -13.20
N ILE A 789 -42.04 -1.21 -12.69
CA ILE A 789 -42.44 -2.61 -12.87
C ILE A 789 -43.68 -2.98 -12.05
N SER A 790 -43.99 -2.27 -10.95
CA SER A 790 -45.16 -2.56 -10.12
C SER A 790 -46.48 -2.36 -10.87
N GLU A 791 -46.54 -1.40 -11.79
CA GLU A 791 -47.67 -1.18 -12.71
C GLU A 791 -47.89 -2.40 -13.65
N HIS A 792 -46.82 -3.15 -13.94
CA HIS A 792 -46.81 -4.28 -14.87
C HIS A 792 -46.85 -5.66 -14.19
N MET A 793 -46.75 -5.75 -12.85
CA MET A 793 -46.70 -7.03 -12.10
C MET A 793 -47.92 -7.95 -12.30
N ARG A 794 -49.06 -7.42 -12.75
CA ARG A 794 -50.27 -8.22 -13.05
C ARG A 794 -50.34 -8.72 -14.50
N GLY A 795 -49.49 -8.20 -15.39
CA GLY A 795 -49.51 -8.49 -16.84
C GLY A 795 -48.25 -9.18 -17.37
N LEU A 796 -47.16 -9.19 -16.60
CA LEU A 796 -45.88 -9.81 -16.94
C LEU A 796 -45.52 -10.89 -15.93
N ASP A 797 -44.86 -11.96 -16.40
CA ASP A 797 -44.28 -12.96 -15.52
C ASP A 797 -42.92 -12.52 -14.93
N THR A 798 -42.43 -13.27 -13.95
CA THR A 798 -41.17 -12.98 -13.23
C THR A 798 -39.97 -12.79 -14.18
N HIS A 799 -39.96 -13.47 -15.33
CA HIS A 799 -38.89 -13.36 -16.32
C HIS A 799 -38.92 -12.04 -17.07
N ALA A 800 -40.10 -11.64 -17.55
CA ALA A 800 -40.28 -10.34 -18.19
C ALA A 800 -40.07 -9.19 -17.19
N LEU A 801 -40.48 -9.35 -15.92
CA LEU A 801 -40.25 -8.37 -14.86
C LEU A 801 -38.74 -8.20 -14.54
N ARG A 802 -37.96 -9.30 -14.45
CA ARG A 802 -36.50 -9.24 -14.29
C ARG A 802 -35.84 -8.43 -15.42
N TYR A 803 -36.19 -8.71 -16.68
CA TYR A 803 -35.69 -7.95 -17.83
C TYR A 803 -36.11 -6.48 -17.78
N LEU A 804 -37.41 -6.20 -17.56
CA LEU A 804 -37.97 -4.84 -17.60
C LEU A 804 -37.41 -3.95 -16.49
N PHE A 805 -37.19 -4.51 -15.30
CA PHE A 805 -36.53 -3.84 -14.19
C PHE A 805 -35.13 -3.38 -14.58
N HIS A 806 -34.30 -4.28 -15.10
CA HIS A 806 -32.92 -3.97 -15.46
C HIS A 806 -32.83 -2.97 -16.63
N TRP A 807 -33.71 -3.13 -17.63
CA TRP A 807 -33.85 -2.17 -18.73
C TRP A 807 -34.18 -0.76 -18.21
N LYS A 808 -35.18 -0.63 -17.33
CA LYS A 808 -35.59 0.65 -16.75
C LYS A 808 -34.50 1.24 -15.85
N LEU A 809 -33.80 0.40 -15.08
CA LEU A 809 -32.71 0.79 -14.20
C LEU A 809 -31.50 1.33 -14.97
N GLN A 810 -31.12 0.71 -16.10
CA GLN A 810 -30.07 1.24 -16.97
C GLN A 810 -30.51 2.55 -17.64
N LEU A 811 -31.75 2.63 -18.14
CA LEU A 811 -32.27 3.86 -18.78
C LEU A 811 -32.17 5.08 -17.85
N LEU A 812 -32.60 4.93 -16.59
CA LEU A 812 -32.52 5.98 -15.55
C LEU A 812 -31.07 6.40 -15.20
N GLN A 813 -30.07 5.59 -15.52
CA GLN A 813 -28.65 5.91 -15.31
C GLN A 813 -28.02 6.60 -16.53
N MET A 814 -28.57 6.42 -17.72
CA MET A 814 -28.09 7.05 -18.96
C MET A 814 -28.50 8.53 -19.06
N ASP A 815 -29.66 8.90 -18.50
CA ASP A 815 -30.25 10.24 -18.58
C ASP A 815 -29.37 11.38 -18.03
N ASP A 816 -28.36 11.09 -17.20
CA ASP A 816 -27.39 12.10 -16.73
C ASP A 816 -26.19 12.31 -17.66
N SER A 817 -25.89 11.38 -18.57
CA SER A 817 -24.72 11.46 -19.46
C SER A 817 -25.02 12.04 -20.84
N GLU A 818 -26.25 11.89 -21.36
CA GLU A 818 -26.57 12.19 -22.77
C GLU A 818 -27.25 13.54 -23.03
N LYS A 819 -27.49 14.38 -22.00
CA LYS A 819 -28.08 15.73 -22.09
C LYS A 819 -27.32 16.73 -23.01
N GLY A 820 -26.22 16.32 -23.66
CA GLY A 820 -25.37 17.13 -24.53
C GLY A 820 -25.34 16.75 -26.03
N GLN A 821 -26.03 15.69 -26.50
CA GLN A 821 -26.00 15.32 -27.92
C GLN A 821 -27.08 16.05 -28.75
N PRO A 822 -26.73 16.69 -29.89
CA PRO A 822 -27.65 17.54 -30.66
C PRO A 822 -28.61 16.78 -31.60
N ASN A 823 -28.47 15.47 -31.75
CA ASN A 823 -29.31 14.65 -32.62
C ASN A 823 -30.18 13.72 -31.74
N GLY A 824 -31.46 14.04 -31.60
CA GLY A 824 -32.41 13.35 -30.70
C GLY A 824 -32.80 11.92 -31.13
N THR A 825 -31.83 11.04 -31.31
CA THR A 825 -32.01 9.59 -31.40
C THR A 825 -31.83 9.03 -30.00
N GLN A 826 -32.88 8.48 -29.39
CA GLN A 826 -32.78 7.91 -28.04
C GLN A 826 -31.83 6.70 -28.06
N SER A 827 -30.74 6.80 -27.30
CA SER A 827 -29.79 5.69 -27.10
C SER A 827 -30.48 4.52 -26.40
N ALA A 828 -30.10 3.30 -26.74
CA ALA A 828 -30.72 2.09 -26.21
C ALA A 828 -29.79 1.40 -25.21
N PRO A 829 -30.25 1.07 -23.99
CA PRO A 829 -29.44 0.37 -22.99
C PRO A 829 -28.99 -1.00 -23.49
N GLN A 830 -27.75 -1.37 -23.21
CA GLN A 830 -27.17 -2.65 -23.62
C GLN A 830 -27.45 -3.73 -22.56
N MET A 831 -28.42 -4.59 -22.88
CA MET A 831 -28.86 -5.69 -22.03
C MET A 831 -27.80 -6.81 -22.01
N GLN A 832 -27.57 -7.41 -20.84
CA GLN A 832 -26.62 -8.51 -20.71
C GLN A 832 -27.29 -9.85 -21.01
N TRP A 833 -26.47 -10.88 -21.21
CA TRP A 833 -26.96 -12.22 -21.53
C TRP A 833 -27.85 -12.82 -20.44
N ARG A 834 -27.73 -12.41 -19.18
CA ARG A 834 -28.64 -12.81 -18.09
C ARG A 834 -30.08 -12.38 -18.39
N GLU A 835 -30.29 -11.09 -18.63
CA GLU A 835 -31.63 -10.55 -18.88
C GLU A 835 -32.21 -11.09 -20.19
N ILE A 836 -31.39 -11.18 -21.25
CA ILE A 836 -31.80 -11.78 -22.53
C ILE A 836 -32.23 -13.24 -22.34
N THR A 837 -31.50 -14.03 -21.55
CA THR A 837 -31.84 -15.44 -21.30
C THR A 837 -33.12 -15.57 -20.48
N PHE A 838 -33.32 -14.72 -19.47
CA PHE A 838 -34.58 -14.66 -18.73
C PHE A 838 -35.75 -14.29 -19.68
N ALA A 839 -35.63 -13.25 -20.50
CA ALA A 839 -36.67 -12.89 -21.47
C ALA A 839 -36.97 -14.02 -22.47
N TYR A 840 -35.96 -14.80 -22.89
CA TYR A 840 -36.16 -15.97 -23.76
C TYR A 840 -37.02 -17.06 -23.10
N HIS A 841 -36.94 -17.20 -21.78
CA HIS A 841 -37.73 -18.15 -21.00
C HIS A 841 -39.06 -17.57 -20.46
N SER A 842 -39.36 -16.29 -20.73
CA SER A 842 -40.65 -15.69 -20.39
C SER A 842 -41.80 -16.27 -21.21
N THR A 843 -42.94 -16.44 -20.55
CA THR A 843 -44.26 -16.74 -21.13
C THR A 843 -44.99 -15.49 -21.63
N THR A 844 -44.56 -14.29 -21.21
CA THR A 844 -45.18 -12.99 -21.52
C THR A 844 -44.31 -12.13 -22.45
N GLN A 845 -43.70 -12.75 -23.46
CA GLN A 845 -42.81 -12.05 -24.41
C GLN A 845 -43.48 -10.95 -25.24
N GLN A 846 -44.71 -11.17 -25.72
CA GLN A 846 -45.40 -10.17 -26.56
C GLN A 846 -45.75 -8.89 -25.77
N PRO A 847 -46.38 -8.96 -24.56
CA PRO A 847 -46.57 -7.76 -23.73
C PRO A 847 -45.26 -7.02 -23.39
N LEU A 848 -44.16 -7.74 -23.14
CA LEU A 848 -42.85 -7.13 -22.92
C LEU A 848 -42.34 -6.40 -24.18
N LEU A 849 -42.48 -7.02 -25.36
CA LEU A 849 -42.12 -6.42 -26.64
C LEU A 849 -42.95 -5.14 -26.89
N ASP A 850 -44.25 -5.18 -26.66
CA ASP A 850 -45.16 -4.05 -26.88
C ASP A 850 -44.75 -2.83 -26.03
N ILE A 851 -44.38 -3.04 -24.76
CA ILE A 851 -43.86 -1.99 -23.86
C ILE A 851 -42.57 -1.36 -24.41
N LEU A 852 -41.61 -2.19 -24.83
CA LEU A 852 -40.34 -1.72 -25.37
C LEU A 852 -40.51 -0.97 -26.71
N VAL A 853 -41.34 -1.50 -27.62
CA VAL A 853 -41.63 -0.89 -28.92
C VAL A 853 -42.32 0.47 -28.75
N LEU A 854 -43.26 0.57 -27.80
CA LEU A 854 -43.97 1.80 -27.49
C LEU A 854 -43.03 2.89 -26.95
N HIS A 855 -42.06 2.53 -26.11
CA HIS A 855 -41.07 3.47 -25.59
C HIS A 855 -40.26 4.17 -26.69
N TYR A 856 -39.90 3.44 -27.76
CA TYR A 856 -39.15 3.97 -28.91
C TYR A 856 -40.05 4.46 -30.05
N ASP A 857 -41.25 5.00 -29.77
CA ASP A 857 -42.17 5.57 -30.77
C ASP A 857 -42.58 4.60 -31.91
N ASN A 858 -42.45 3.27 -31.72
CA ASN A 858 -42.52 2.26 -32.78
C ASN A 858 -41.43 2.39 -33.89
N LYS A 859 -40.30 3.05 -33.60
CA LYS A 859 -39.18 3.32 -34.52
C LYS A 859 -37.90 2.57 -34.12
N ILE A 860 -38.00 1.27 -33.92
CA ILE A 860 -36.83 0.43 -33.60
C ILE A 860 -35.87 0.36 -34.80
N THR A 861 -34.59 0.67 -34.59
CA THR A 861 -33.49 0.41 -35.53
C THR A 861 -32.78 -0.90 -35.20
N TRP A 862 -31.88 -1.38 -36.09
CA TRP A 862 -31.09 -2.58 -35.82
C TRP A 862 -30.25 -2.42 -34.55
N ASP A 863 -29.64 -1.25 -34.36
CA ASP A 863 -28.81 -0.96 -33.18
C ASP A 863 -29.64 -1.04 -31.89
N THR A 864 -30.84 -0.44 -31.86
CA THR A 864 -31.78 -0.59 -30.74
C THR A 864 -32.19 -2.04 -30.51
N ALA A 865 -32.55 -2.78 -31.56
CA ALA A 865 -32.94 -4.19 -31.44
C ALA A 865 -31.80 -5.10 -30.98
N ARG A 866 -30.55 -4.78 -31.36
CA ARG A 866 -29.33 -5.47 -30.95
C ARG A 866 -28.98 -5.18 -29.50
N SER A 867 -28.99 -3.92 -29.06
CA SER A 867 -28.74 -3.54 -27.66
C SER A 867 -29.76 -4.15 -26.69
N LEU A 868 -31.03 -4.21 -27.10
CA LEU A 868 -32.12 -4.85 -26.36
C LEU A 868 -32.19 -6.38 -26.56
N GLY A 869 -31.34 -6.97 -27.40
CA GLY A 869 -31.34 -8.41 -27.67
C GLY A 869 -32.66 -9.00 -28.20
N ILE A 870 -33.56 -8.18 -28.78
CA ILE A 870 -34.95 -8.58 -29.12
C ILE A 870 -34.96 -9.83 -30.01
N THR A 871 -34.07 -9.88 -31.01
CA THR A 871 -33.96 -10.99 -31.95
C THR A 871 -33.36 -12.27 -31.35
N ALA A 872 -32.78 -12.18 -30.15
CA ALA A 872 -32.26 -13.31 -29.38
C ALA A 872 -33.31 -13.93 -28.47
N TRP A 873 -34.09 -13.09 -27.76
CA TRP A 873 -35.07 -13.58 -26.79
C TRP A 873 -36.46 -13.87 -27.36
N LEU A 874 -36.88 -13.20 -28.43
CA LEU A 874 -38.21 -13.43 -29.02
C LEU A 874 -38.29 -14.83 -29.65
N ALA A 875 -39.10 -15.71 -29.06
CA ALA A 875 -39.22 -17.11 -29.44
C ALA A 875 -40.31 -17.35 -30.50
N ASP A 876 -41.37 -16.53 -30.53
CA ASP A 876 -42.39 -16.62 -31.58
C ASP A 876 -41.85 -16.14 -32.94
N LYS A 877 -42.12 -16.94 -33.97
CA LYS A 877 -41.68 -16.66 -35.33
C LYS A 877 -42.49 -15.54 -35.98
N GLU A 878 -43.80 -15.49 -35.75
CA GLU A 878 -44.65 -14.48 -36.39
C GLU A 878 -44.34 -13.07 -35.86
N ALA A 879 -44.18 -12.93 -34.54
CA ALA A 879 -43.69 -11.71 -33.91
C ALA A 879 -42.28 -11.32 -34.40
N LEU A 880 -41.35 -12.28 -34.51
CA LEU A 880 -39.99 -12.01 -35.01
C LEU A 880 -40.00 -11.54 -36.48
N GLU A 881 -40.86 -12.12 -37.34
CA GLU A 881 -41.04 -11.66 -38.72
C GLU A 881 -41.60 -10.22 -38.78
N GLN A 882 -42.52 -9.85 -37.89
CA GLN A 882 -43.06 -8.49 -37.80
C GLN A 882 -42.01 -7.48 -37.34
N VAL A 883 -41.21 -7.80 -36.32
CA VAL A 883 -40.08 -6.96 -35.86
C VAL A 883 -39.03 -6.81 -36.97
N PHE A 884 -38.70 -7.87 -37.70
CA PHE A 884 -37.73 -7.76 -38.81
C PHE A 884 -38.30 -6.99 -40.01
N GLU A 885 -39.61 -6.97 -40.22
CA GLU A 885 -40.26 -6.14 -41.24
C GLU A 885 -40.29 -4.65 -40.84
N SER A 886 -40.49 -4.32 -39.56
CA SER A 886 -40.37 -2.93 -39.09
C SER A 886 -38.92 -2.44 -39.19
N LEU A 887 -37.95 -3.28 -38.83
CA LEU A 887 -36.51 -3.04 -39.08
C LEU A 887 -36.20 -2.80 -40.56
N ALA A 888 -36.76 -3.62 -41.46
CA ALA A 888 -36.60 -3.44 -42.91
C ALA A 888 -37.14 -2.08 -43.41
N GLN A 889 -38.29 -1.65 -42.87
CA GLN A 889 -38.88 -0.35 -43.19
C GLN A 889 -38.08 0.83 -42.60
N ALA A 890 -37.53 0.67 -41.40
CA ALA A 890 -36.65 1.65 -40.77
C ALA A 890 -35.34 1.81 -41.55
N ALA A 891 -34.67 0.70 -41.88
CA ALA A 891 -33.44 0.67 -42.68
C ALA A 891 -33.63 1.31 -44.08
N TYR A 892 -34.78 1.06 -44.73
CA TYR A 892 -35.13 1.72 -46.00
C TYR A 892 -35.22 3.25 -45.85
N ARG A 893 -35.82 3.74 -44.77
CA ARG A 893 -36.07 5.16 -44.49
C ARG A 893 -34.90 5.88 -43.80
N GLN A 894 -33.82 5.18 -43.48
CA GLN A 894 -32.66 5.73 -42.78
C GLN A 894 -31.95 6.83 -43.59
N THR A 895 -31.97 6.73 -44.92
CA THR A 895 -31.44 7.75 -45.83
C THR A 895 -32.56 8.59 -46.44
N SER A 896 -32.25 9.85 -46.78
CA SER A 896 -33.13 10.70 -47.58
C SER A 896 -32.39 11.13 -48.87
N PRO A 897 -32.79 10.63 -50.07
CA PRO A 897 -33.92 9.74 -50.32
C PRO A 897 -33.69 8.28 -49.81
N PRO A 898 -34.77 7.50 -49.57
CA PRO A 898 -34.70 6.11 -49.12
C PRO A 898 -33.86 5.18 -50.00
N ASP A 899 -33.04 4.31 -49.42
CA ASP A 899 -32.19 3.38 -50.18
C ASP A 899 -32.66 1.91 -50.06
N PRO A 900 -33.09 1.26 -51.16
CA PRO A 900 -33.42 -0.17 -51.17
C PRO A 900 -32.25 -1.10 -50.81
N ILE A 901 -30.99 -0.66 -50.91
CA ILE A 901 -29.82 -1.47 -50.53
C ILE A 901 -29.89 -1.82 -49.04
N ASN A 902 -30.10 -0.83 -48.17
CA ASN A 902 -30.09 -1.00 -46.71
C ASN A 902 -31.17 -1.99 -46.24
N ALA A 903 -32.34 -1.99 -46.90
CA ALA A 903 -33.43 -2.93 -46.60
C ALA A 903 -33.31 -4.29 -47.30
N SER A 904 -32.33 -4.49 -48.20
CA SER A 904 -32.24 -5.69 -49.03
C SER A 904 -32.00 -6.96 -48.20
N LEU A 905 -31.13 -6.91 -47.19
CA LEU A 905 -30.85 -8.05 -46.31
C LEU A 905 -32.12 -8.48 -45.55
N TYR A 906 -32.79 -7.53 -44.90
CA TYR A 906 -33.98 -7.78 -44.07
C TYR A 906 -35.15 -8.37 -44.88
N PHE A 907 -35.50 -7.77 -46.02
CA PHE A 907 -36.59 -8.31 -46.86
C PHE A 907 -36.27 -9.67 -47.48
N LEU A 908 -34.99 -9.98 -47.74
CA LEU A 908 -34.60 -11.28 -48.28
C LEU A 908 -34.50 -12.37 -47.20
N ALA A 909 -34.13 -12.03 -45.96
CA ALA A 909 -34.26 -12.92 -44.81
C ALA A 909 -35.71 -13.35 -44.56
N LEU A 910 -36.67 -12.44 -44.79
CA LEU A 910 -38.12 -12.69 -44.72
C LEU A 910 -38.72 -13.36 -45.97
N HIS A 911 -37.91 -13.81 -46.93
CA HIS A 911 -38.36 -14.34 -48.24
C HIS A 911 -39.22 -13.35 -49.09
N LYS A 912 -39.31 -12.07 -48.70
CA LYS A 912 -40.11 -11.00 -49.33
C LYS A 912 -39.43 -10.37 -50.57
N LYS A 913 -38.88 -11.20 -51.47
CA LYS A 913 -38.32 -10.75 -52.78
C LYS A 913 -39.28 -9.84 -53.58
N PRO A 914 -40.61 -10.10 -53.66
CA PRO A 914 -41.54 -9.23 -54.39
C PRO A 914 -41.60 -7.80 -53.83
N THR A 915 -41.58 -7.66 -52.51
CA THR A 915 -41.54 -6.36 -51.82
C THR A 915 -40.26 -5.61 -52.17
N LEU A 916 -39.10 -6.27 -52.08
CA LEU A 916 -37.82 -5.66 -52.45
C LEU A 916 -37.78 -5.22 -53.93
N LEU A 917 -38.28 -6.05 -54.86
CA LEU A 917 -38.42 -5.69 -56.28
C LEU A 917 -39.32 -4.45 -56.47
N SER A 918 -40.35 -4.27 -55.62
CA SER A 918 -41.21 -3.09 -55.66
C SER A 918 -40.52 -1.82 -55.18
N LEU A 919 -39.65 -1.89 -54.16
CA LEU A 919 -38.84 -0.76 -53.69
C LEU A 919 -37.82 -0.32 -54.76
N TRP A 920 -37.14 -1.29 -55.38
CA TRP A 920 -36.27 -1.04 -56.53
C TRP A 920 -36.99 -0.46 -57.75
N ARG A 921 -38.30 -0.67 -57.91
CA ARG A 921 -39.10 0.01 -58.94
C ARG A 921 -39.27 1.51 -58.65
N ILE A 922 -39.36 1.89 -57.37
CA ILE A 922 -39.59 3.27 -56.91
C ILE A 922 -38.30 4.10 -56.91
N ALA A 923 -37.15 3.49 -56.59
CA ALA A 923 -35.85 4.15 -56.47
C ALA A 923 -35.22 4.55 -57.82
N THR A 924 -35.92 5.35 -58.63
CA THR A 924 -35.50 5.80 -59.96
C THR A 924 -34.22 6.66 -59.98
N TRP A 925 -33.86 7.24 -58.83
CA TRP A 925 -32.60 7.98 -58.62
C TRP A 925 -31.38 7.08 -58.44
N HIS A 926 -31.55 5.80 -58.06
CA HIS A 926 -30.44 4.95 -57.68
C HIS A 926 -29.73 4.35 -58.92
N ARG A 927 -28.41 4.57 -59.05
CA ARG A 927 -27.62 4.19 -60.23
C ARG A 927 -27.71 2.70 -60.60
N GLU A 928 -27.83 1.83 -59.61
CA GLU A 928 -27.87 0.37 -59.81
C GLU A 928 -29.29 -0.16 -60.14
N GLN A 929 -30.32 0.70 -60.11
CA GLN A 929 -31.74 0.33 -60.17
C GLN A 929 -32.10 -0.58 -61.36
N ARG A 930 -31.75 -0.17 -62.58
CA ARG A 930 -32.08 -0.94 -63.79
C ARG A 930 -31.39 -2.31 -63.83
N ALA A 931 -30.20 -2.42 -63.25
CA ALA A 931 -29.45 -3.68 -63.18
C ALA A 931 -30.06 -4.61 -62.12
N THR A 932 -30.23 -4.12 -60.89
CA THR A 932 -30.79 -4.91 -59.78
C THR A 932 -32.24 -5.31 -60.03
N MET A 933 -33.08 -4.44 -60.58
CA MET A 933 -34.47 -4.77 -60.93
C MET A 933 -34.55 -5.89 -61.99
N ASN A 934 -33.71 -5.84 -63.03
CA ASN A 934 -33.66 -6.90 -64.05
C ASN A 934 -33.08 -8.21 -63.50
N PHE A 935 -32.21 -8.13 -62.48
CA PHE A 935 -31.70 -9.31 -61.79
C PHE A 935 -32.76 -9.95 -60.88
N LEU A 936 -33.44 -9.17 -60.02
CA LEU A 936 -34.47 -9.63 -59.10
C LEU A 936 -35.72 -10.22 -59.79
N LYS A 937 -36.00 -9.80 -61.03
CA LYS A 937 -37.04 -10.40 -61.90
C LYS A 937 -36.79 -11.86 -62.30
N ARG A 938 -35.54 -12.35 -62.20
CA ARG A 938 -35.22 -13.75 -62.51
C ARG A 938 -35.92 -14.69 -61.54
N ASP A 939 -36.18 -15.90 -62.01
CA ASP A 939 -36.62 -16.99 -61.16
C ASP A 939 -35.40 -17.63 -60.48
N PHE A 940 -35.33 -17.52 -59.16
CA PHE A 940 -34.22 -18.06 -58.36
C PHE A 940 -34.44 -19.51 -57.92
N SER A 941 -35.56 -20.15 -58.30
CA SER A 941 -35.67 -21.62 -58.25
C SER A 941 -34.67 -22.29 -59.21
N GLN A 942 -34.25 -21.60 -60.27
CA GLN A 942 -33.38 -22.13 -61.31
C GLN A 942 -31.90 -22.08 -60.90
N PRO A 943 -31.10 -23.15 -61.13
CA PRO A 943 -29.70 -23.22 -60.68
C PRO A 943 -28.80 -22.17 -61.35
N GLU A 944 -29.09 -21.77 -62.60
CA GLU A 944 -28.37 -20.71 -63.30
C GLU A 944 -28.51 -19.34 -62.60
N ALA A 945 -29.72 -19.02 -62.12
CA ALA A 945 -29.99 -17.77 -61.42
C ALA A 945 -29.32 -17.74 -60.04
N ARG A 946 -29.34 -18.86 -59.30
CA ARG A 946 -28.60 -19.01 -58.03
C ARG A 946 -27.10 -18.88 -58.23
N THR A 947 -26.55 -19.51 -59.26
CA THR A 947 -25.12 -19.41 -59.62
C THR A 947 -24.73 -17.97 -59.96
N ALA A 948 -25.60 -17.23 -60.67
CA ALA A 948 -25.40 -15.82 -60.94
C ALA A 948 -25.49 -14.95 -59.67
N ALA A 949 -26.39 -15.27 -58.74
CA ALA A 949 -26.50 -14.57 -57.45
C ALA A 949 -25.24 -14.78 -56.60
N LYS A 950 -24.75 -16.02 -56.49
CA LYS A 950 -23.51 -16.36 -55.79
C LYS A 950 -22.28 -15.68 -56.38
N LYS A 951 -22.16 -15.60 -57.72
CA LYS A 951 -21.10 -14.82 -58.39
C LYS A 951 -21.18 -13.32 -58.08
N ASN A 952 -22.38 -12.75 -58.07
CA ASN A 952 -22.59 -11.35 -57.70
C ASN A 952 -22.25 -11.09 -56.23
N ALA A 953 -22.57 -12.04 -55.33
CA ALA A 953 -22.24 -11.95 -53.91
C ALA A 953 -20.72 -11.88 -53.68
N TYR A 954 -19.93 -12.78 -54.30
CA TYR A 954 -18.46 -12.69 -54.24
C TYR A 954 -17.91 -11.39 -54.85
N ALA A 955 -18.52 -10.88 -55.93
CA ALA A 955 -18.14 -9.59 -56.50
C ALA A 955 -18.46 -8.39 -55.58
N LEU A 956 -19.48 -8.49 -54.73
CA LEU A 956 -19.81 -7.50 -53.70
C LEU A 956 -18.88 -7.59 -52.49
N MET A 957 -18.45 -8.80 -52.09
CA MET A 957 -17.38 -8.98 -51.08
C MET A 957 -16.08 -8.31 -51.53
N GLY A 958 -15.68 -8.49 -52.80
CA GLY A 958 -14.51 -7.80 -53.37
C GLY A 958 -14.63 -6.27 -53.41
N LYS A 959 -15.83 -5.72 -53.24
CA LYS A 959 -16.12 -4.27 -53.09
C LYS A 959 -16.34 -3.85 -51.64
N ARG A 960 -16.09 -4.74 -50.66
CA ARG A 960 -16.33 -4.55 -49.21
C ARG A 960 -17.79 -4.20 -48.84
N ARG A 961 -18.77 -4.56 -49.68
CA ARG A 961 -20.21 -4.39 -49.40
C ARG A 961 -20.78 -5.67 -48.79
N PHE A 962 -20.40 -5.97 -47.56
CA PHE A 962 -20.59 -7.30 -46.95
C PHE A 962 -22.06 -7.65 -46.66
N GLU A 963 -22.86 -6.76 -46.06
CA GLU A 963 -24.30 -6.99 -45.83
C GLU A 963 -25.07 -7.22 -47.13
N TYR A 964 -24.77 -6.41 -48.16
CA TYR A 964 -25.39 -6.56 -49.48
C TYR A 964 -24.91 -7.84 -50.18
N ALA A 965 -23.67 -8.28 -49.94
CA ALA A 965 -23.21 -9.61 -50.39
C ALA A 965 -24.00 -10.74 -49.69
N ALA A 966 -24.20 -10.65 -48.37
CA ALA A 966 -25.01 -11.62 -47.62
C ALA A 966 -26.44 -11.70 -48.16
N ALA A 967 -27.07 -10.56 -48.48
CA ALA A 967 -28.37 -10.51 -49.16
C ALA A 967 -28.38 -11.26 -50.51
N PHE A 968 -27.29 -11.18 -51.30
CA PHE A 968 -27.15 -11.96 -52.54
C PHE A 968 -26.87 -13.45 -52.32
N PHE A 969 -26.26 -13.85 -51.20
CA PHE A 969 -26.18 -15.26 -50.80
C PHE A 969 -27.55 -15.83 -50.39
N LEU A 970 -28.42 -15.04 -49.73
CA LEU A 970 -29.82 -15.43 -49.49
C LEU A 970 -30.61 -15.59 -50.80
N LEU A 971 -30.37 -14.74 -51.81
CA LEU A 971 -30.93 -14.92 -53.17
C LEU A 971 -30.39 -16.17 -53.90
N ALA A 972 -29.25 -16.71 -53.47
CA ALA A 972 -28.67 -17.92 -54.03
C ALA A 972 -29.12 -19.21 -53.33
N GLU A 973 -29.98 -19.12 -52.31
CA GLU A 973 -30.30 -20.19 -51.34
C GLU A 973 -29.05 -20.73 -50.62
N ASP A 974 -28.14 -19.83 -50.22
CA ASP A 974 -26.91 -20.15 -49.48
C ASP A 974 -26.85 -19.39 -48.12
N PRO A 975 -27.73 -19.72 -47.16
CA PRO A 975 -27.80 -19.05 -45.86
C PRO A 975 -26.54 -19.25 -45.01
N THR A 976 -25.82 -20.36 -45.20
CA THR A 976 -24.55 -20.62 -44.52
C THR A 976 -23.49 -19.59 -44.92
N SER A 977 -23.35 -19.29 -46.21
CA SER A 977 -22.41 -18.26 -46.67
C SER A 977 -22.85 -16.85 -46.23
N ALA A 978 -24.15 -16.57 -46.22
CA ALA A 978 -24.67 -15.29 -45.71
C ALA A 978 -24.33 -15.09 -44.23
N SER A 979 -24.63 -16.08 -43.38
CA SER A 979 -24.39 -16.02 -41.92
C SER A 979 -22.90 -15.92 -41.60
N ASN A 980 -22.03 -16.64 -42.32
CA ASN A 980 -20.58 -16.57 -42.14
C ASN A 980 -20.01 -15.18 -42.47
N ILE A 981 -20.59 -14.47 -43.45
CA ILE A 981 -20.16 -13.10 -43.81
C ILE A 981 -20.66 -12.09 -42.77
N LEU A 982 -21.89 -12.21 -42.30
CA LEU A 982 -22.43 -11.34 -41.25
C LEU A 982 -21.62 -11.48 -39.95
N ALA A 983 -21.39 -12.71 -39.49
CA ALA A 983 -20.60 -12.96 -38.30
C ALA A 983 -19.10 -12.65 -38.50
N GLY A 984 -18.53 -12.91 -39.68
CA GLY A 984 -17.08 -12.85 -39.92
C GLY A 984 -16.53 -11.58 -40.57
N GLN A 985 -17.33 -10.84 -41.34
CA GLN A 985 -16.88 -9.64 -42.07
C GLN A 985 -17.67 -8.38 -41.69
N CYS A 986 -18.91 -8.52 -41.22
CA CYS A 986 -19.63 -7.43 -40.55
C CYS A 986 -19.44 -7.44 -39.02
N GLU A 987 -18.78 -8.46 -38.46
CA GLU A 987 -18.57 -8.65 -37.01
C GLU A 987 -19.89 -8.62 -36.19
N ASP A 988 -21.02 -8.95 -36.82
CA ASP A 988 -22.34 -9.00 -36.20
C ASP A 988 -22.89 -10.43 -36.20
N VAL A 989 -22.50 -11.17 -35.15
CA VAL A 989 -22.98 -12.54 -34.90
C VAL A 989 -24.48 -12.55 -34.60
N MET A 990 -25.04 -11.49 -34.00
CA MET A 990 -26.46 -11.41 -33.67
C MET A 990 -27.32 -11.22 -34.92
N LEU A 991 -26.85 -10.43 -35.90
CA LEU A 991 -27.48 -10.29 -37.20
C LEU A 991 -27.40 -11.61 -37.98
N ALA A 992 -26.26 -12.31 -37.93
CA ALA A 992 -26.10 -13.63 -38.52
C ALA A 992 -27.09 -14.66 -37.96
N ILE A 993 -27.27 -14.67 -36.63
CA ILE A 993 -28.26 -15.52 -35.95
C ILE A 993 -29.68 -15.13 -36.35
N ALA A 994 -30.06 -13.85 -36.26
CA ALA A 994 -31.41 -13.39 -36.59
C ALA A 994 -31.80 -13.74 -38.04
N VAL A 995 -30.89 -13.53 -38.99
CA VAL A 995 -31.06 -13.93 -40.40
C VAL A 995 -31.18 -15.45 -40.54
N GLY A 996 -30.38 -16.24 -39.81
CA GLY A 996 -30.46 -17.71 -39.81
C GLY A 996 -31.81 -18.22 -39.28
N ARG A 997 -32.26 -17.69 -38.13
CA ARG A 997 -33.57 -17.99 -37.52
C ARG A 997 -34.74 -17.70 -38.46
N LEU A 998 -34.74 -16.54 -39.12
CA LEU A 998 -35.82 -16.13 -40.02
C LEU A 998 -35.81 -16.87 -41.36
N TYR A 999 -34.66 -16.95 -42.02
CA TYR A 999 -34.56 -17.49 -43.37
C TYR A 999 -34.61 -19.02 -43.41
N SER A 1000 -33.98 -19.70 -42.43
CA SER A 1000 -33.85 -21.17 -42.39
C SER A 1000 -34.57 -21.84 -41.23
N GLY A 1001 -34.99 -21.10 -40.20
CA GLY A 1001 -35.62 -21.64 -38.99
C GLY A 1001 -34.62 -22.04 -37.91
N ASP A 1002 -35.10 -22.03 -36.66
CA ASP A 1002 -34.31 -22.35 -35.45
C ASP A 1002 -33.70 -23.77 -35.48
N ALA A 1003 -34.35 -24.72 -36.15
CA ALA A 1003 -33.87 -26.09 -36.30
C ALA A 1003 -32.89 -26.31 -37.48
N SER A 1004 -32.40 -25.23 -38.12
CA SER A 1004 -31.59 -25.35 -39.34
C SER A 1004 -30.14 -25.81 -39.05
N PRO A 1005 -29.56 -26.70 -39.89
CA PRO A 1005 -28.16 -27.11 -39.75
C PRO A 1005 -27.17 -25.94 -39.86
N ALA A 1006 -27.52 -24.90 -40.63
CA ALA A 1006 -26.69 -23.70 -40.77
C ALA A 1006 -26.62 -22.89 -39.46
N LEU A 1007 -27.75 -22.70 -38.77
CA LEU A 1007 -27.78 -22.02 -37.47
C LEU A 1007 -27.08 -22.86 -36.39
N ARG A 1008 -27.35 -24.17 -36.31
CA ARG A 1008 -26.64 -25.06 -35.37
C ARG A 1008 -25.13 -25.01 -35.56
N LYS A 1009 -24.66 -25.03 -36.81
CA LYS A 1009 -23.23 -24.89 -37.13
C LYS A 1009 -22.65 -23.56 -36.65
N LEU A 1010 -23.34 -22.44 -36.86
CA LEU A 1010 -22.92 -21.13 -36.39
C LEU A 1010 -22.80 -21.05 -34.86
N LEU A 1011 -23.75 -21.65 -34.14
CA LEU A 1011 -23.73 -21.70 -32.67
C LEU A 1011 -22.58 -22.59 -32.16
N GLN A 1012 -22.45 -23.82 -32.67
CA GLN A 1012 -21.51 -24.82 -32.17
C GLN A 1012 -20.04 -24.57 -32.58
N GLU A 1013 -19.78 -24.01 -33.77
CA GLU A 1013 -18.41 -23.76 -34.24
C GLU A 1013 -17.86 -22.38 -33.89
N ARG A 1014 -18.70 -21.48 -33.33
CA ARG A 1014 -18.29 -20.11 -33.03
C ARG A 1014 -18.81 -19.59 -31.69
N LEU A 1015 -20.12 -19.47 -31.53
CA LEU A 1015 -20.68 -18.80 -30.34
C LEU A 1015 -20.44 -19.58 -29.03
N MET A 1016 -20.61 -20.90 -29.05
CA MET A 1016 -20.44 -21.75 -27.87
C MET A 1016 -18.97 -21.86 -27.42
N PRO A 1017 -17.98 -22.11 -28.31
CA PRO A 1017 -16.56 -22.08 -27.92
C PRO A 1017 -16.11 -20.74 -27.32
N ASP A 1018 -16.51 -19.62 -27.92
CA ASP A 1018 -16.21 -18.28 -27.41
C ASP A 1018 -16.85 -18.07 -26.02
N ALA A 1019 -18.10 -18.53 -25.83
CA ALA A 1019 -18.79 -18.44 -24.54
C ALA A 1019 -18.22 -19.39 -23.46
N GLU A 1020 -17.67 -20.55 -23.84
CA GLU A 1020 -16.95 -21.44 -22.93
C GLU A 1020 -15.62 -20.83 -22.47
N SER A 1021 -14.84 -20.22 -23.37
CA SER A 1021 -13.59 -19.56 -23.01
C SER A 1021 -13.80 -18.35 -22.11
N ASP A 1022 -14.88 -17.60 -22.35
CA ASP A 1022 -15.22 -16.40 -21.58
C ASP A 1022 -16.00 -16.72 -20.28
N GLY A 1023 -16.36 -18.00 -20.06
CA GLY A 1023 -17.12 -18.44 -18.89
C GLY A 1023 -18.58 -17.96 -18.84
N ASN A 1024 -19.14 -17.53 -19.98
CA ASN A 1024 -20.48 -16.95 -20.07
C ASN A 1024 -21.58 -18.03 -20.08
N ARG A 1025 -21.91 -18.52 -18.88
CA ARG A 1025 -22.95 -19.55 -18.66
C ARG A 1025 -24.34 -19.17 -19.18
N TRP A 1026 -24.69 -17.88 -19.16
CA TRP A 1026 -25.96 -17.39 -19.67
C TRP A 1026 -26.07 -17.59 -21.19
N LEU A 1027 -25.03 -17.20 -21.93
CA LEU A 1027 -24.96 -17.37 -23.38
C LEU A 1027 -24.94 -18.86 -23.79
N LEU A 1028 -24.25 -19.72 -23.04
CA LEU A 1028 -24.27 -21.17 -23.26
C LEU A 1028 -25.66 -21.77 -23.00
N SER A 1029 -26.28 -21.41 -21.88
CA SER A 1029 -27.66 -21.84 -21.55
C SER A 1029 -28.65 -21.41 -22.62
N TRP A 1030 -28.57 -20.15 -23.09
CA TRP A 1030 -29.41 -19.65 -24.17
C TRP A 1030 -29.16 -20.38 -25.50
N GLY A 1031 -27.89 -20.65 -25.84
CA GLY A 1031 -27.51 -21.36 -27.07
C GLY A 1031 -28.09 -22.78 -27.13
N HIS A 1032 -27.97 -23.55 -26.04
CA HIS A 1032 -28.59 -24.88 -25.95
C HIS A 1032 -30.12 -24.80 -25.91
N SER A 1033 -30.70 -23.83 -25.20
CA SER A 1033 -32.14 -23.58 -25.19
C SER A 1033 -32.69 -23.33 -26.61
N LEU A 1034 -31.99 -22.53 -27.43
CA LEU A 1034 -32.34 -22.26 -28.83
C LEU A 1034 -32.24 -23.53 -29.70
N LEU A 1035 -31.26 -24.39 -29.45
CA LEU A 1035 -31.13 -25.72 -30.08
C LEU A 1035 -32.14 -26.76 -29.55
N ARG A 1036 -32.96 -26.41 -28.56
CA ARG A 1036 -33.92 -27.29 -27.84
C ARG A 1036 -33.26 -28.38 -26.99
N GLU A 1037 -32.01 -28.18 -26.63
CA GLU A 1037 -31.15 -29.04 -25.81
C GLU A 1037 -31.33 -28.64 -24.32
N ARG A 1038 -32.52 -28.91 -23.76
CA ARG A 1038 -32.92 -28.40 -22.43
C ARG A 1038 -32.04 -28.91 -21.28
N GLN A 1039 -31.51 -30.12 -21.37
CA GLN A 1039 -30.73 -30.71 -20.29
C GLN A 1039 -29.33 -30.09 -20.25
N GLU A 1040 -28.75 -29.90 -21.43
CA GLU A 1040 -27.49 -29.22 -21.70
C GLU A 1040 -27.57 -27.74 -21.29
N ALA A 1041 -28.68 -27.06 -21.62
CA ALA A 1041 -28.95 -25.70 -21.16
C ALA A 1041 -28.96 -25.58 -19.62
N ALA A 1042 -29.61 -26.51 -18.92
CA ALA A 1042 -29.59 -26.56 -17.46
C ALA A 1042 -28.18 -26.85 -16.92
N GLN A 1043 -27.45 -27.80 -17.52
CA GLN A 1043 -26.09 -28.14 -17.10
C GLN A 1043 -25.12 -26.96 -17.26
N ALA A 1044 -25.21 -26.19 -18.35
CA ALA A 1044 -24.37 -25.02 -18.61
C ALA A 1044 -24.40 -23.96 -17.48
N LEU A 1045 -25.50 -23.87 -16.72
CA LEU A 1045 -25.64 -22.95 -15.60
C LEU A 1045 -24.89 -23.40 -14.33
N VAL A 1046 -24.67 -24.70 -14.15
CA VAL A 1046 -24.08 -25.29 -12.92
C VAL A 1046 -22.68 -25.90 -13.09
N LEU A 1047 -22.26 -26.17 -14.32
CA LEU A 1047 -20.95 -26.73 -14.63
C LEU A 1047 -19.81 -25.86 -14.05
N PRO A 1048 -18.74 -26.48 -13.50
CA PRO A 1048 -17.55 -25.75 -13.05
C PRO A 1048 -16.82 -25.13 -14.25
N HIS A 1049 -16.31 -23.91 -14.09
CA HIS A 1049 -15.48 -23.28 -15.11
C HIS A 1049 -14.07 -23.89 -15.12
N ASN A 1050 -13.53 -24.10 -16.32
CA ASN A 1050 -12.20 -24.68 -16.53
C ASN A 1050 -11.13 -23.58 -16.57
N GLY A 1051 -10.18 -23.63 -15.64
CA GLY A 1051 -9.09 -22.66 -15.54
C GLY A 1051 -9.32 -21.59 -14.47
N VAL A 1052 -8.91 -20.36 -14.78
CA VAL A 1052 -8.86 -19.23 -13.84
C VAL A 1052 -10.28 -18.77 -13.47
N ARG A 1053 -10.60 -18.74 -12.17
CA ARG A 1053 -11.95 -18.38 -11.70
C ARG A 1053 -12.09 -16.88 -11.46
N SER A 1054 -13.04 -16.24 -12.13
CA SER A 1054 -13.53 -14.90 -11.81
C SER A 1054 -14.79 -14.97 -10.95
N TRP A 1055 -15.04 -13.95 -10.12
CA TRP A 1055 -16.30 -13.83 -9.39
C TRP A 1055 -17.49 -13.54 -10.31
N GLU A 1056 -17.25 -12.91 -11.46
CA GLU A 1056 -18.27 -12.55 -12.46
C GLU A 1056 -18.86 -13.76 -13.19
N GLY A 1057 -18.04 -14.78 -13.48
CA GLY A 1057 -18.48 -16.02 -14.13
C GLY A 1057 -19.29 -16.98 -13.23
N ASP A 1058 -19.38 -16.70 -11.92
CA ASP A 1058 -20.16 -17.47 -10.93
C ASP A 1058 -21.36 -16.65 -10.39
N ASP A 1059 -22.10 -16.00 -11.29
CA ASP A 1059 -23.35 -15.27 -10.97
C ASP A 1059 -24.35 -16.16 -10.20
N PRO A 1060 -24.71 -15.84 -8.94
CA PRO A 1060 -25.63 -16.62 -8.12
C PRO A 1060 -27.04 -16.77 -8.71
N THR A 1061 -27.46 -15.85 -9.58
CA THR A 1061 -28.80 -15.85 -10.18
C THR A 1061 -28.97 -16.94 -11.26
N THR A 1062 -27.87 -17.54 -11.74
CA THR A 1062 -27.89 -18.73 -12.62
C THR A 1062 -28.68 -19.89 -12.00
N LEU A 1063 -28.65 -20.02 -10.67
CA LEU A 1063 -29.39 -21.05 -9.93
C LEU A 1063 -30.91 -20.86 -10.02
N MET A 1064 -31.40 -19.64 -10.24
CA MET A 1064 -32.84 -19.37 -10.39
C MET A 1064 -33.36 -20.01 -11.68
N LEU A 1065 -32.68 -19.77 -12.80
CA LEU A 1065 -33.03 -20.41 -14.07
C LEU A 1065 -32.77 -21.92 -14.05
N TYR A 1066 -31.66 -22.37 -13.45
CA TYR A 1066 -31.38 -23.81 -13.32
C TYR A 1066 -32.48 -24.56 -12.56
N ARG A 1067 -33.00 -23.98 -11.47
CA ARG A 1067 -34.09 -24.55 -10.67
C ARG A 1067 -35.34 -24.86 -11.51
N GLU A 1068 -35.60 -24.06 -12.54
CA GLU A 1068 -36.74 -24.19 -13.46
C GLU A 1068 -36.44 -25.07 -14.68
N LEU A 1069 -35.22 -25.01 -15.23
CA LEU A 1069 -34.85 -25.79 -16.42
C LEU A 1069 -34.62 -27.28 -16.11
N ARG A 1070 -34.04 -27.60 -14.95
CA ARG A 1070 -33.68 -28.97 -14.54
C ARG A 1070 -34.88 -29.91 -14.48
N LYS A 1071 -34.64 -31.19 -14.79
CA LYS A 1071 -35.61 -32.29 -14.61
C LYS A 1071 -35.17 -33.26 -13.49
N SER A 1072 -33.88 -33.54 -13.45
CA SER A 1072 -33.17 -34.29 -12.40
C SER A 1072 -31.94 -33.47 -11.96
N SER A 1073 -31.39 -33.78 -10.79
CA SER A 1073 -30.24 -33.02 -10.26
C SER A 1073 -28.93 -33.37 -10.97
N SER A 1074 -28.16 -32.34 -11.33
CA SER A 1074 -26.79 -32.48 -11.84
C SER A 1074 -25.82 -32.91 -10.74
N GLN A 1075 -24.75 -33.64 -11.10
CA GLN A 1075 -23.66 -34.00 -10.19
C GLN A 1075 -22.96 -32.75 -9.60
N ASP A 1076 -22.88 -31.66 -10.38
CA ASP A 1076 -22.26 -30.40 -9.96
C ASP A 1076 -23.20 -29.48 -9.16
N GLU A 1077 -24.49 -29.81 -9.02
CA GLU A 1077 -25.49 -28.94 -8.40
C GLU A 1077 -25.09 -28.51 -6.99
N TYR A 1078 -24.64 -29.46 -6.16
CA TYR A 1078 -24.21 -29.19 -4.80
C TYR A 1078 -23.05 -28.18 -4.75
N GLN A 1079 -22.08 -28.32 -5.67
CA GLN A 1079 -20.97 -27.37 -5.76
C GLN A 1079 -21.43 -26.01 -6.30
N ALA A 1080 -22.38 -25.96 -7.23
CA ALA A 1080 -22.93 -24.71 -7.73
C ALA A 1080 -23.67 -23.91 -6.63
N VAL A 1081 -24.49 -24.57 -5.81
CA VAL A 1081 -25.14 -23.96 -4.63
C VAL A 1081 -24.09 -23.40 -3.66
N LEU A 1082 -23.04 -24.17 -3.35
CA LEU A 1082 -21.96 -23.70 -2.49
C LEU A 1082 -21.12 -22.57 -3.10
N ARG A 1083 -20.92 -22.53 -4.44
CA ARG A 1083 -20.27 -21.39 -5.11
C ARG A 1083 -21.14 -20.14 -4.96
N ALA A 1084 -22.40 -20.19 -5.38
CA ALA A 1084 -23.35 -19.07 -5.27
C ALA A 1084 -23.45 -18.50 -3.85
N ALA A 1085 -23.59 -19.36 -2.82
CA ALA A 1085 -23.63 -18.92 -1.43
C ALA A 1085 -22.34 -18.22 -0.97
N ARG A 1086 -21.16 -18.64 -1.46
CA ARG A 1086 -19.87 -17.96 -1.19
C ARG A 1086 -19.79 -16.61 -1.89
N VAL A 1087 -20.22 -16.51 -3.15
CA VAL A 1087 -20.25 -15.25 -3.91
C VAL A 1087 -21.16 -14.24 -3.20
N LEU A 1088 -22.40 -14.64 -2.86
CA LEU A 1088 -23.34 -13.81 -2.09
C LEU A 1088 -22.73 -13.34 -0.76
N ARG A 1089 -22.05 -14.23 -0.02
CA ARG A 1089 -21.36 -13.84 1.22
C ARG A 1089 -20.22 -12.84 0.98
N ARG A 1090 -19.45 -12.96 -0.13
CA ARG A 1090 -18.39 -12.02 -0.49
C ARG A 1090 -18.94 -10.67 -0.98
N MET A 1091 -20.14 -10.64 -1.54
CA MET A 1091 -20.89 -9.42 -1.84
C MET A 1091 -21.46 -8.75 -0.58
N GLY A 1092 -21.44 -9.40 0.58
CA GLY A 1092 -22.11 -8.92 1.80
C GLY A 1092 -23.61 -9.25 1.85
N LEU A 1093 -24.14 -9.98 0.87
CA LEU A 1093 -25.53 -10.45 0.78
C LEU A 1093 -25.75 -11.71 1.63
N TRP A 1094 -25.50 -11.59 2.94
CA TRP A 1094 -25.47 -12.74 3.85
C TRP A 1094 -26.85 -13.37 4.09
N LEU A 1095 -27.92 -12.58 4.09
CA LEU A 1095 -29.29 -13.09 4.21
C LEU A 1095 -29.69 -13.92 2.97
N PRO A 1096 -29.55 -13.42 1.71
CA PRO A 1096 -29.69 -14.26 0.52
C PRO A 1096 -28.81 -15.52 0.50
N ALA A 1097 -27.58 -15.44 0.98
CA ALA A 1097 -26.70 -16.61 1.06
C ALA A 1097 -27.22 -17.67 2.04
N LEU A 1098 -27.82 -17.25 3.15
CA LEU A 1098 -28.43 -18.14 4.14
C LEU A 1098 -29.72 -18.76 3.60
N ASP A 1099 -30.63 -17.93 3.07
CA ASP A 1099 -31.88 -18.36 2.44
C ASP A 1099 -31.64 -19.41 1.35
N LEU A 1100 -30.70 -19.14 0.44
CA LEU A 1100 -30.30 -20.07 -0.61
C LEU A 1100 -29.90 -21.43 -0.03
N VAL A 1101 -29.07 -21.48 1.00
CA VAL A 1101 -28.59 -22.75 1.57
C VAL A 1101 -29.65 -23.45 2.43
N SER A 1102 -30.52 -22.70 3.12
CA SER A 1102 -31.58 -23.29 3.96
C SER A 1102 -32.76 -23.83 3.16
N ASN A 1103 -33.13 -23.17 2.06
CA ASN A 1103 -34.35 -23.44 1.30
C ASN A 1103 -34.12 -24.14 -0.06
N TRP A 1104 -32.87 -24.44 -0.43
CA TRP A 1104 -32.58 -25.21 -1.64
C TRP A 1104 -32.97 -26.68 -1.51
N GLN A 1105 -33.79 -27.14 -2.45
CA GLN A 1105 -34.23 -28.54 -2.53
C GLN A 1105 -33.50 -29.23 -3.69
N PHE A 1106 -32.76 -30.29 -3.39
CA PHE A 1106 -32.17 -31.19 -4.37
C PHE A 1106 -33.23 -32.16 -4.90
N LEU A 1107 -33.22 -32.43 -6.20
CA LEU A 1107 -34.07 -33.44 -6.82
C LEU A 1107 -33.37 -34.81 -6.75
N PRO A 1108 -34.11 -35.93 -6.86
CA PRO A 1108 -33.49 -37.22 -7.12
C PRO A 1108 -32.62 -37.13 -8.39
N ALA A 1109 -31.40 -37.66 -8.32
CA ALA A 1109 -30.61 -37.92 -9.51
C ALA A 1109 -31.27 -39.06 -10.31
N ASP A 1110 -31.30 -38.95 -11.65
CA ASP A 1110 -31.66 -40.09 -12.50
C ASP A 1110 -30.57 -41.16 -12.33
N VAL A 1111 -30.89 -42.22 -11.59
CA VAL A 1111 -29.98 -43.36 -11.39
C VAL A 1111 -29.95 -44.18 -12.67
N GLN A 1112 -29.07 -43.83 -13.60
CA GLN A 1112 -28.50 -44.82 -14.51
C GLN A 1112 -27.57 -45.72 -13.71
N GLU A 1113 -27.96 -46.98 -13.49
CA GLU A 1113 -27.15 -47.98 -12.81
C GLU A 1113 -25.91 -48.36 -13.65
N GLN A 1114 -24.85 -47.56 -13.58
CA GLN A 1114 -23.50 -47.96 -13.98
C GLN A 1114 -22.46 -47.52 -12.94
N ASP A 1115 -21.79 -48.51 -12.36
CA ASP A 1115 -20.51 -48.46 -11.63
C ASP A 1115 -20.36 -47.45 -10.47
N LEU A 1116 -20.98 -47.77 -9.33
CA LEU A 1116 -20.50 -47.33 -8.01
C LEU A 1116 -19.42 -48.30 -7.48
N PRO A 1117 -18.15 -47.87 -7.32
CA PRO A 1117 -17.14 -48.66 -6.61
C PRO A 1117 -17.44 -48.68 -5.10
N LYS A 1118 -17.49 -49.87 -4.51
CA LYS A 1118 -17.61 -50.04 -3.05
C LYS A 1118 -16.35 -49.52 -2.35
N MET A 1119 -16.47 -48.43 -1.59
CA MET A 1119 -15.47 -48.06 -0.59
C MET A 1119 -15.81 -48.66 0.78
N ASN A 1120 -14.80 -49.23 1.43
CA ASN A 1120 -14.90 -49.80 2.77
C ASN A 1120 -14.70 -48.72 3.84
N GLY A 1121 -15.42 -48.83 4.96
CA GLY A 1121 -14.87 -48.49 6.29
C GLY A 1121 -15.53 -47.33 7.06
N ILE A 1122 -16.44 -47.71 7.99
CA ILE A 1122 -16.45 -47.37 9.44
C ILE A 1122 -16.36 -45.85 9.79
N ALA A 1123 -17.27 -45.25 10.56
CA ALA A 1123 -17.90 -45.76 11.79
C ALA A 1123 -19.32 -45.24 12.07
N ASP A 1124 -20.08 -46.02 12.84
CA ASP A 1124 -21.32 -45.58 13.49
C ASP A 1124 -21.07 -44.51 14.57
N GLN A 1125 -21.96 -43.51 14.65
CA GLN A 1125 -22.40 -42.98 15.95
C GLN A 1125 -23.81 -42.36 15.90
N LYS A 1126 -24.80 -43.23 16.14
CA LYS A 1126 -26.09 -42.99 16.81
C LYS A 1126 -26.61 -41.55 16.89
N ASP A 1127 -27.66 -41.27 16.12
CA ASP A 1127 -28.73 -40.38 16.57
C ASP A 1127 -29.86 -41.18 17.22
N ILE A 1128 -30.49 -40.58 18.24
CA ILE A 1128 -31.59 -41.17 19.00
C ILE A 1128 -32.89 -40.55 18.49
N SER A 1129 -33.70 -41.33 17.79
CA SER A 1129 -35.13 -41.06 17.67
C SER A 1129 -35.93 -42.35 17.89
N SER A 1130 -37.01 -42.22 18.64
CA SER A 1130 -37.82 -43.32 19.14
C SER A 1130 -39.01 -43.57 18.23
N GLU A 1131 -39.20 -44.82 17.78
CA GLU A 1131 -40.53 -45.28 17.36
C GLU A 1131 -40.73 -46.78 17.64
N ALA A 1132 -42.00 -47.17 17.84
CA ALA A 1132 -42.37 -48.42 18.50
C ALA A 1132 -42.51 -49.62 17.52
N PRO A 1133 -42.25 -50.87 17.95
CA PRO A 1133 -42.14 -52.02 17.04
C PRO A 1133 -43.42 -52.88 16.93
N LYS A 1134 -43.71 -53.37 15.71
CA LYS A 1134 -44.33 -54.68 15.41
C LYS A 1134 -43.78 -55.14 14.04
N ALA A 1135 -43.00 -56.21 13.85
CA ALA A 1135 -43.01 -57.61 14.31
C ALA A 1135 -43.72 -58.58 13.33
N ASN A 1136 -42.93 -59.50 12.76
CA ASN A 1136 -43.24 -60.84 12.22
C ASN A 1136 -44.17 -60.88 10.97
N GLU A 1137 -44.07 -61.79 9.99
CA GLU A 1137 -43.33 -63.06 9.72
C GLU A 1137 -43.62 -63.42 8.21
N PRO A 1138 -43.31 -64.61 7.64
CA PRO A 1138 -42.17 -65.55 7.74
C PRO A 1138 -41.54 -65.85 6.33
N PRO A 1139 -40.53 -66.74 6.19
CA PRO A 1139 -39.82 -66.98 4.92
C PRO A 1139 -40.36 -68.20 4.12
N SER A 1140 -39.93 -68.37 2.85
CA SER A 1140 -39.95 -69.70 2.22
C SER A 1140 -38.98 -69.94 1.06
N LEU A 1141 -38.60 -71.22 1.00
CA LEU A 1141 -37.71 -72.00 0.14
C LEU A 1141 -37.80 -71.78 -1.39
N LEU A 1142 -36.63 -71.90 -2.04
CA LEU A 1142 -36.26 -72.57 -3.31
C LEU A 1142 -34.74 -72.27 -3.46
N ASP A 1143 -33.74 -73.17 -3.34
CA ASP A 1143 -33.60 -74.57 -3.80
C ASP A 1143 -34.06 -74.74 -5.26
N GLY A 1144 -33.22 -75.05 -6.26
CA GLY A 1144 -31.77 -75.34 -6.31
C GLY A 1144 -31.36 -75.55 -7.79
N TYR A 1145 -30.29 -76.31 -8.05
CA TYR A 1145 -29.70 -76.64 -9.39
C TYR A 1145 -28.99 -75.44 -10.08
N ASP A 1146 -27.78 -75.52 -10.65
CA ASP A 1146 -26.83 -76.65 -10.84
C ASP A 1146 -25.36 -76.15 -10.91
N THR A 1147 -24.40 -77.06 -10.74
CA THR A 1147 -22.95 -76.94 -11.11
C THR A 1147 -22.59 -78.20 -11.92
N PRO A 1148 -21.57 -78.25 -12.83
CA PRO A 1148 -20.20 -77.69 -12.73
C PRO A 1148 -19.62 -77.28 -14.14
N PRO A 1149 -18.29 -77.36 -14.46
CA PRO A 1149 -17.05 -77.09 -13.71
C PRO A 1149 -16.18 -75.94 -14.32
N GLU A 1150 -15.03 -75.68 -13.67
CA GLU A 1150 -13.71 -75.14 -14.15
C GLU A 1150 -13.55 -74.55 -15.58
N ASP A 1151 -12.80 -73.45 -15.71
CA ASP A 1151 -11.42 -73.52 -16.27
C ASP A 1151 -10.52 -72.27 -16.05
N ASN A 1152 -9.20 -72.48 -16.12
CA ASN A 1152 -8.16 -71.45 -16.14
C ASN A 1152 -7.94 -70.88 -17.55
N ASP A 1153 -8.02 -69.56 -17.76
CA ASP A 1153 -7.36 -68.99 -18.96
C ASP A 1153 -6.96 -67.49 -18.92
N LYS A 1154 -6.40 -67.04 -17.79
CA LYS A 1154 -5.83 -65.67 -17.69
C LYS A 1154 -4.54 -65.51 -18.51
N ALA A 1155 -3.77 -66.61 -18.68
CA ALA A 1155 -2.50 -66.62 -19.41
C ALA A 1155 -2.65 -66.47 -20.94
N ALA A 1156 -3.73 -66.98 -21.55
CA ALA A 1156 -3.92 -66.87 -23.00
C ALA A 1156 -4.28 -65.45 -23.50
N ARG A 1157 -4.82 -64.59 -22.63
CA ARG A 1157 -5.17 -63.20 -23.01
C ARG A 1157 -3.96 -62.27 -23.01
N GLU A 1158 -3.04 -62.43 -22.06
CA GLU A 1158 -1.82 -61.63 -21.98
C GLU A 1158 -0.85 -61.96 -23.14
N ALA A 1159 -0.80 -63.21 -23.60
CA ALA A 1159 -0.04 -63.61 -24.78
C ALA A 1159 -0.52 -62.93 -26.08
N LYS A 1160 -1.84 -62.79 -26.28
CA LYS A 1160 -2.41 -62.13 -27.48
C LYS A 1160 -2.17 -60.62 -27.51
N ALA A 1161 -2.14 -59.96 -26.35
CA ALA A 1161 -1.82 -58.54 -26.27
C ALA A 1161 -0.35 -58.24 -26.66
N ALA A 1162 0.57 -59.11 -26.26
CA ALA A 1162 1.99 -58.98 -26.61
C ALA A 1162 2.26 -59.20 -28.11
N GLU A 1163 1.56 -60.13 -28.77
CA GLU A 1163 1.75 -60.41 -30.20
C GLU A 1163 1.31 -59.25 -31.11
N LEU A 1164 0.22 -58.55 -30.75
CA LEU A 1164 -0.28 -57.38 -31.48
C LEU A 1164 0.67 -56.17 -31.38
N LEU A 1165 1.25 -55.92 -30.19
CA LEU A 1165 2.26 -54.88 -30.00
C LEU A 1165 3.57 -55.15 -30.77
N LYS A 1166 3.90 -56.42 -31.01
CA LYS A 1166 5.07 -56.81 -31.82
C LYS A 1166 4.84 -56.54 -33.31
N LYS A 1167 3.66 -56.92 -33.85
CA LYS A 1167 3.28 -56.67 -35.25
C LYS A 1167 3.14 -55.18 -35.62
N LEU A 1168 2.95 -54.29 -34.64
CA LEU A 1168 2.97 -52.83 -34.86
C LEU A 1168 4.38 -52.21 -34.89
N LYS A 1169 5.39 -52.86 -34.30
CA LYS A 1169 6.78 -52.38 -34.31
C LYS A 1169 7.59 -52.90 -35.51
N GLU A 1170 7.23 -54.04 -36.07
CA GLU A 1170 7.93 -54.65 -37.23
C GLU A 1170 7.55 -54.03 -38.60
N LYS A 1171 6.87 -52.87 -38.63
CA LYS A 1171 6.48 -52.16 -39.86
C LYS A 1171 7.09 -50.76 -40.03
N LYS A 1172 8.08 -50.42 -39.22
CA LYS A 1172 9.06 -49.35 -39.48
C LYS A 1172 10.44 -49.96 -39.64
N ASP A 1173 11.22 -49.37 -40.54
CA ASP A 1173 12.64 -49.60 -40.81
C ASP A 1173 13.02 -50.87 -41.61
N GLY A 1174 13.12 -50.67 -42.94
CA GLY A 1174 13.96 -51.45 -43.86
C GLY A 1174 15.07 -50.56 -44.47
N PRO A 1175 16.20 -51.11 -44.96
CA PRO A 1175 17.51 -50.46 -44.76
C PRO A 1175 18.12 -49.87 -46.07
N PRO A 1176 19.46 -49.62 -46.22
CA PRO A 1176 19.97 -48.24 -46.33
C PRO A 1176 20.67 -47.86 -47.67
N LYS A 1177 21.19 -46.62 -47.72
CA LYS A 1177 21.76 -45.89 -48.87
C LYS A 1177 23.02 -46.50 -49.51
N GLU A 1178 23.23 -46.23 -50.81
CA GLU A 1178 24.23 -45.27 -51.40
C GLU A 1178 24.11 -45.30 -52.96
N GLN A 1179 24.58 -44.36 -53.80
CA GLN A 1179 25.34 -43.10 -53.59
C GLN A 1179 24.88 -41.93 -54.53
N GLU A 1180 25.79 -41.15 -55.15
CA GLU A 1180 25.59 -39.83 -55.81
C GLU A 1180 25.44 -39.78 -57.35
N ALA A 1181 24.67 -38.78 -57.86
CA ALA A 1181 25.02 -37.89 -59.00
C ALA A 1181 24.04 -36.67 -59.09
N LYS A 1182 24.36 -35.62 -59.88
CA LYS A 1182 23.84 -34.21 -59.73
C LYS A 1182 22.88 -33.66 -60.82
N LYS A 1183 22.03 -32.69 -60.39
CA LYS A 1183 21.32 -31.58 -61.14
C LYS A 1183 20.11 -31.95 -62.06
N PRO A 1184 19.21 -31.00 -62.45
CA PRO A 1184 19.03 -29.56 -62.08
C PRO A 1184 17.61 -29.19 -61.52
N PRO A 1185 17.30 -27.92 -61.17
CA PRO A 1185 16.06 -27.52 -60.47
C PRO A 1185 15.04 -26.66 -61.27
N PRO A 1186 13.77 -26.69 -60.86
CA PRO A 1186 12.82 -25.54 -60.96
C PRO A 1186 12.00 -25.37 -59.64
N THR A 1187 11.30 -24.27 -59.33
CA THR A 1187 11.32 -22.85 -59.73
C THR A 1187 10.70 -22.07 -58.57
N GLN A 1188 11.21 -20.87 -58.27
CA GLN A 1188 10.86 -20.11 -57.07
C GLN A 1188 9.77 -19.06 -57.36
N PHE A 1189 8.73 -18.99 -56.52
CA PHE A 1189 7.93 -17.77 -56.35
C PHE A 1189 7.93 -17.42 -54.86
N LYS A 1190 8.08 -16.14 -54.53
CA LYS A 1190 8.39 -15.64 -53.20
C LYS A 1190 7.52 -14.43 -52.95
N GLU A 1191 6.75 -14.43 -51.86
CA GLU A 1191 5.98 -13.25 -51.45
C GLU A 1191 6.94 -12.08 -51.12
N PRO A 1192 6.60 -10.85 -51.53
CA PRO A 1192 7.33 -9.66 -51.08
C PRO A 1192 6.86 -9.25 -49.68
N ASP A 1193 7.82 -9.04 -48.79
CA ASP A 1193 7.59 -8.57 -47.42
C ASP A 1193 7.34 -7.05 -47.37
N ALA A 1194 6.60 -6.60 -46.35
CA ALA A 1194 6.02 -5.26 -46.27
C ALA A 1194 7.02 -4.20 -45.80
N ASN A 1195 7.85 -3.66 -46.70
CA ASN A 1195 8.66 -2.46 -46.41
C ASN A 1195 9.12 -1.67 -47.66
N SER A 1196 8.20 -1.32 -48.56
CA SER A 1196 8.39 -0.23 -49.54
C SER A 1196 7.07 0.20 -50.20
N LEU A 1197 6.38 1.18 -49.59
CA LEU A 1197 5.34 2.00 -50.24
C LEU A 1197 4.91 3.22 -49.38
N LEU A 1198 5.88 3.85 -48.71
CA LEU A 1198 5.71 5.16 -48.06
C LEU A 1198 6.52 6.22 -48.83
N ASP A 1199 6.10 6.52 -50.05
CA ASP A 1199 6.28 7.85 -50.66
C ASP A 1199 5.44 7.97 -51.95
N SER A 1200 4.34 8.73 -51.90
CA SER A 1200 3.57 9.30 -53.04
C SER A 1200 2.09 9.57 -52.71
N PHE A 1201 1.81 10.32 -51.64
CA PHE A 1201 0.53 11.04 -51.51
C PHE A 1201 0.73 12.49 -51.94
N GLY A 1202 0.09 12.86 -53.05
CA GLY A 1202 -0.12 14.22 -53.49
C GLY A 1202 -1.53 14.33 -54.05
N PHE A 1203 -2.27 15.35 -53.57
CA PHE A 1203 -3.74 15.55 -53.65
C PHE A 1203 -4.56 14.76 -52.61
#